data_AF-A0AAX4H6C6-F1
#
_entry.id   AF-A0AAX4H6C6-F1
#
_cell.length_a   1.000
_cell.length_b   1.000
_cell.length_c   1.000
_cell.angle_alpha   90.00
_cell.angle_beta   90.00
_cell.angle_gamma   90.00
#
_symmetry.space_group_name_H-M   'P 1'
#
loop_
_entity.id
_entity.type
_entity.pdbx_description
1 polymer ?
#
loop_
_entity_poly.entity_id
_entity_poly.type
_entity_poly.pdbx_seq_one_letter_code
_entity_poly.pdbx_strand_id
1 'polypeptide(L)'
;MNEEEDPRYKNYRDFLEFRAIDRFRYRPVVELPIPEVNLFLEAYGFSRISESTIDAFQTSLIDQHQESISAYPPNSLQRYHRSYRDRNRSYIQWVFAQTKLWAHTIVDAEPERVDIYPRIFEHLSELGDWEQKDDALNEKLALEAASLKYSDSEVLCASKLFGNGTPCKLTQNSPADKFHDSIELDFIGRLVLEGMEESCLYKNNLSTIVTSASGAKMLVIGNFCSLKLFQFDPLTFLPSKEPVLKLNLEPRVTTRDDFLGLTWPNTPHTLNYLKTYPDWFGDEILAVCADNGKVFVWRSEVLFEHVQKKHHVPKTSMYNLKPSFRLEVPGSAWGVDFAKSAATDGTSTYVAAVSFNKRSVQLFSYNESRDKFNLISSELFPHNVPEISILEYTVEDGLHKAICCMACISKEVRIHEFTWKLKACSLENTICYTSVTSEPLFAGRQEFDVWTAKPIEKKYFRKVLSFAALNGDFHRDEDLFSGIILQESVLLQNYTLNPKDKSSYGLAAEWQCMKASTVKYPQCYEPSEEIEDMLLDWQYNSLAQAYEQEFLGIKSSTQTMLANIIVAVTSECNLALYQANTLRRCAYTDEIFKLVPVMSDDHSYCNRILISLVIPELSCFIAATQLGLVTIMRLCQYRGVFAMRQEHIFPNFELIIDLSSTGVPLCGMTARKISAIETAPLYILHLTYLNGMVLTYRLLDKLEPHIPEIFE
;
A
#
# COMPACT_ATOMS: atom_id res chain seq x y z
N MET A 1 -38.78 -21.09 4.82
CA MET A 1 -38.97 -20.65 6.22
C MET A 1 -39.35 -19.18 6.15
N ASN A 2 -40.39 -18.72 6.86
CA ASN A 2 -40.68 -17.29 6.93
C ASN A 2 -39.50 -16.61 7.64
N GLU A 3 -38.76 -15.77 6.92
CA GLU A 3 -37.56 -15.07 7.42
C GLU A 3 -37.86 -14.21 8.66
N GLU A 4 -39.11 -13.78 8.85
CA GLU A 4 -39.55 -12.96 9.99
C GLU A 4 -39.65 -13.70 11.32
N GLU A 5 -39.67 -15.05 11.34
CA GLU A 5 -39.80 -15.82 12.60
C GLU A 5 -38.45 -16.27 13.19
N ASP A 6 -37.32 -16.10 12.49
CA ASP A 6 -36.00 -16.43 13.02
C ASP A 6 -35.50 -15.30 13.95
N PRO A 7 -35.34 -15.53 15.27
CA PRO A 7 -34.90 -14.51 16.24
C PRO A 7 -33.58 -13.85 15.83
N ARG A 8 -32.79 -14.56 15.05
CA ARG A 8 -31.46 -14.14 14.63
C ARG A 8 -31.52 -13.18 13.43
N TYR A 9 -32.54 -13.27 12.57
CA TYR A 9 -32.79 -12.28 11.51
C TYR A 9 -33.27 -10.96 12.13
N LYS A 10 -34.10 -11.04 13.17
CA LYS A 10 -34.48 -9.88 13.99
C LYS A 10 -33.25 -9.21 14.61
N ASN A 11 -32.37 -9.97 15.26
CA ASN A 11 -31.14 -9.42 15.84
C ASN A 11 -30.24 -8.71 14.82
N TYR A 12 -30.17 -9.24 13.60
CA TYR A 12 -29.42 -8.61 12.52
C TYR A 12 -30.03 -7.29 12.09
N ARG A 13 -31.35 -7.28 11.90
CA ARG A 13 -32.09 -6.05 11.62
C ARG A 13 -31.89 -5.02 12.74
N ASP A 14 -31.99 -5.45 14.00
CA ASP A 14 -31.75 -4.58 15.17
C ASP A 14 -30.31 -4.06 15.19
N PHE A 15 -29.31 -4.88 14.82
CA PHE A 15 -27.92 -4.46 14.66
C PHE A 15 -27.74 -3.41 13.54
N LEU A 16 -28.36 -3.63 12.38
CA LEU A 16 -28.32 -2.68 11.26
C LEU A 16 -29.02 -1.37 11.61
N GLU A 17 -30.18 -1.44 12.25
CA GLU A 17 -30.93 -0.27 12.74
C GLU A 17 -30.12 0.49 13.80
N PHE A 18 -29.46 -0.22 14.72
CA PHE A 18 -28.57 0.38 15.72
C PHE A 18 -27.42 1.15 15.06
N ARG A 19 -26.73 0.54 14.08
CA ARG A 19 -25.68 1.20 13.28
C ARG A 19 -26.21 2.41 12.52
N ALA A 20 -27.43 2.33 11.97
CA ALA A 20 -28.04 3.44 11.27
C ALA A 20 -28.37 4.62 12.22
N ILE A 21 -28.75 4.34 13.47
CA ILE A 21 -29.09 5.36 14.48
C ILE A 21 -27.84 6.03 15.06
N ASP A 22 -26.79 5.27 15.38
CA ASP A 22 -25.57 5.81 16.00
C ASP A 22 -24.86 6.82 15.07
N ARG A 23 -25.01 6.64 13.74
CA ARG A 23 -24.56 7.60 12.71
C ARG A 23 -25.13 9.01 12.87
N PHE A 24 -26.35 9.16 13.38
CA PHE A 24 -26.95 10.48 13.54
C PHE A 24 -26.43 11.24 14.76
N ARG A 25 -25.76 10.57 15.71
CA ARG A 25 -25.26 11.20 16.94
C ARG A 25 -23.87 11.83 16.81
N TYR A 26 -23.13 11.53 15.75
CA TYR A 26 -21.73 11.97 15.56
C TYR A 26 -21.51 13.01 14.46
N ARG A 27 -22.46 13.90 14.21
CA ARG A 27 -22.17 15.14 13.45
C ARG A 27 -21.83 16.27 14.43
N PRO A 28 -20.56 16.65 14.63
CA PRO A 28 -20.25 17.90 15.28
C PRO A 28 -20.43 19.02 14.25
N VAL A 29 -21.66 19.47 14.04
CA VAL A 29 -21.86 20.82 13.51
C VAL A 29 -21.88 21.74 14.72
N VAL A 30 -20.70 22.14 15.19
CA VAL A 30 -20.62 23.29 16.10
C VAL A 30 -20.59 24.53 15.23
N GLU A 31 -21.76 24.96 14.77
CA GLU A 31 -21.95 26.36 14.41
C GLU A 31 -21.78 27.17 15.70
N LEU A 32 -20.65 27.87 15.86
CA LEU A 32 -20.53 28.87 16.92
C LEU A 32 -21.46 30.03 16.56
N PRO A 33 -22.52 30.31 17.33
CA PRO A 33 -23.42 31.40 17.03
C PRO A 33 -22.67 32.75 17.14
N ILE A 34 -22.93 33.66 16.20
CA ILE A 34 -22.31 35.00 16.09
C ILE A 34 -22.20 35.77 17.42
N PRO A 35 -23.16 35.68 18.37
CA PRO A 35 -23.02 36.30 19.69
C PRO A 35 -21.80 35.83 20.48
N GLU A 36 -21.42 34.56 20.39
CA GLU A 36 -20.26 33.99 21.10
C GLU A 36 -18.94 34.47 20.49
N VAL A 37 -18.91 34.63 19.16
CA VAL A 37 -17.78 35.24 18.44
C VAL A 37 -17.62 36.71 18.81
N ASN A 38 -18.72 37.46 18.91
CA ASN A 38 -18.69 38.87 19.30
C ASN A 38 -18.35 39.08 20.79
N LEU A 39 -18.83 38.22 21.69
CA LEU A 39 -18.42 38.20 23.10
C LEU A 39 -16.91 37.95 23.25
N PHE A 40 -16.36 37.07 22.43
CA PHE A 40 -14.93 36.82 22.37
C PHE A 40 -14.16 38.03 21.84
N LEU A 41 -14.61 38.69 20.76
CA LEU A 41 -13.95 39.87 20.19
C LEU A 41 -13.95 41.07 21.15
N GLU A 42 -15.04 41.27 21.88
CA GLU A 42 -15.16 42.33 22.89
C GLU A 42 -14.22 42.12 24.07
N ALA A 43 -13.98 40.87 24.48
CA ALA A 43 -13.06 40.55 25.57
C ALA A 43 -11.59 40.95 25.26
N TYR A 44 -11.27 41.19 23.97
CA TYR A 44 -9.93 41.58 23.52
C TYR A 44 -9.90 42.95 22.82
N GLY A 45 -10.94 43.77 22.99
CA GLY A 45 -10.96 45.16 22.52
C GLY A 45 -11.21 45.35 21.02
N PHE A 46 -11.66 44.31 20.31
CA PHE A 46 -12.03 44.42 18.91
C PHE A 46 -13.50 44.82 18.75
N SER A 47 -13.79 45.60 17.71
CA SER A 47 -15.16 45.95 17.32
C SER A 47 -15.93 44.72 16.86
N ARG A 48 -17.21 44.62 17.28
CA ARG A 48 -18.13 43.55 16.86
C ARG A 48 -18.16 43.45 15.33
N ILE A 49 -18.17 42.22 14.84
CA ILE A 49 -18.46 41.95 13.44
C ILE A 49 -19.99 41.96 13.31
N SER A 50 -20.53 42.90 12.53
CA SER A 50 -21.95 42.89 12.19
C SER A 50 -22.23 41.91 11.07
N GLU A 51 -23.42 41.32 11.06
CA GLU A 51 -23.90 40.48 9.95
C GLU A 51 -23.77 41.21 8.61
N SER A 52 -24.00 42.54 8.60
CA SER A 52 -23.83 43.36 7.40
C SER A 52 -22.40 43.41 6.85
N THR A 53 -21.36 43.27 7.67
CA THR A 53 -19.96 43.22 7.21
C THR A 53 -19.66 41.88 6.55
N ILE A 54 -20.19 40.78 7.10
CA ILE A 54 -20.09 39.44 6.52
C ILE A 54 -20.84 39.40 5.20
N ASP A 55 -22.05 39.95 5.16
CA ASP A 55 -22.88 40.02 3.96
C ASP A 55 -22.24 40.88 2.86
N ALA A 56 -21.63 42.01 3.21
CA ALA A 56 -20.93 42.87 2.25
C ALA A 56 -19.71 42.19 1.63
N PHE A 57 -18.92 41.47 2.44
CA PHE A 57 -17.76 40.72 1.96
C PHE A 57 -18.18 39.54 1.08
N GLN A 58 -19.23 38.81 1.47
CA GLN A 58 -19.80 37.73 0.66
C GLN A 58 -20.40 38.23 -0.66
N THR A 59 -21.04 39.41 -0.65
CA THR A 59 -21.60 40.02 -1.86
C THR A 59 -20.48 40.42 -2.83
N SER A 60 -19.39 41.03 -2.33
CA SER A 60 -18.22 41.36 -3.15
C SER A 60 -17.56 40.14 -3.81
N LEU A 61 -17.49 39.01 -3.11
CA LEU A 61 -16.94 37.75 -3.63
C LEU A 61 -17.87 37.08 -4.65
N ILE A 62 -19.19 37.20 -4.46
CA ILE A 62 -20.19 36.72 -5.41
C ILE A 62 -20.16 37.56 -6.69
N ASP A 63 -20.02 38.88 -6.57
CA ASP A 63 -19.97 39.80 -7.70
C ASP A 63 -18.69 39.61 -8.53
N GLN A 64 -17.54 39.32 -7.90
CA GLN A 64 -16.30 38.97 -8.61
C GLN A 64 -16.38 37.65 -9.37
N HIS A 65 -17.23 36.72 -8.94
CA HIS A 65 -17.45 35.43 -9.61
C HIS A 65 -18.58 35.45 -10.64
N GLN A 66 -19.39 36.51 -10.73
CA GLN A 66 -20.50 36.58 -11.68
C GLN A 66 -20.04 36.66 -13.15
N GLU A 67 -18.84 37.17 -13.43
CA GLU A 67 -18.30 37.21 -14.80
C GLU A 67 -17.97 35.79 -15.35
N SER A 68 -17.78 34.80 -14.49
CA SER A 68 -17.39 33.44 -14.89
C SER A 68 -18.56 32.45 -15.03
N ILE A 69 -19.79 32.81 -14.63
CA ILE A 69 -20.90 31.85 -14.40
C ILE A 69 -22.12 32.12 -15.29
N SER A 70 -21.94 32.68 -16.49
CA SER A 70 -23.05 32.89 -17.45
C SER A 70 -23.55 31.60 -18.14
N ALA A 71 -22.98 30.43 -17.83
CA ALA A 71 -23.25 29.16 -18.53
C ALA A 71 -24.20 28.17 -17.83
N TYR A 72 -24.70 28.45 -16.62
CA TYR A 72 -25.48 27.46 -15.84
C TYR A 72 -26.99 27.72 -15.79
N PRO A 73 -27.83 26.66 -15.74
CA PRO A 73 -29.28 26.79 -15.57
C PRO A 73 -29.67 27.46 -14.24
N PRO A 74 -30.78 28.21 -14.17
CA PRO A 74 -31.15 29.03 -13.00
C PRO A 74 -31.27 28.26 -11.67
N ASN A 75 -31.74 27.01 -11.72
CA ASN A 75 -31.93 26.18 -10.52
C ASN A 75 -30.61 25.60 -9.98
N SER A 76 -29.61 25.41 -10.84
CA SER A 76 -28.25 25.01 -10.45
C SER A 76 -27.50 26.19 -9.82
N LEU A 77 -27.78 27.40 -10.31
CA LEU A 77 -27.19 28.64 -9.80
C LEU A 77 -27.60 28.92 -8.34
N GLN A 78 -28.88 28.73 -7.99
CA GLN A 78 -29.34 28.91 -6.60
C GLN A 78 -28.74 27.88 -5.62
N ARG A 79 -28.61 26.61 -6.02
CA ARG A 79 -27.94 25.58 -5.20
C ARG A 79 -26.44 25.85 -5.07
N TYR A 80 -25.80 26.29 -6.16
CA TYR A 80 -24.41 26.71 -6.17
C TYR A 80 -24.19 27.89 -5.23
N HIS A 81 -25.00 28.96 -5.32
CA HIS A 81 -24.86 30.13 -4.44
C HIS A 81 -25.05 29.81 -2.96
N ARG A 82 -25.99 28.92 -2.61
CA ARG A 82 -26.18 28.50 -1.21
C ARG A 82 -24.97 27.71 -0.70
N SER A 83 -24.53 26.69 -1.44
CA SER A 83 -23.35 25.90 -1.09
C SER A 83 -22.04 26.71 -1.09
N TYR A 84 -21.92 27.70 -1.98
CA TYR A 84 -20.78 28.60 -2.07
C TYR A 84 -20.75 29.59 -0.90
N ARG A 85 -21.90 30.10 -0.46
CA ARG A 85 -22.00 30.95 0.74
C ARG A 85 -21.60 30.18 2.00
N ASP A 86 -22.11 28.97 2.17
CA ASP A 86 -21.85 28.15 3.36
C ASP A 86 -20.37 27.71 3.44
N ARG A 87 -19.77 27.36 2.29
CA ARG A 87 -18.34 27.04 2.19
C ARG A 87 -17.44 28.25 2.45
N ASN A 88 -17.76 29.42 1.90
CA ASN A 88 -16.97 30.63 2.13
C ASN A 88 -17.08 31.14 3.56
N ARG A 89 -18.25 31.00 4.20
CA ARG A 89 -18.42 31.34 5.62
C ARG A 89 -17.48 30.50 6.50
N SER A 90 -17.41 29.20 6.22
CA SER A 90 -16.52 28.26 6.93
C SER A 90 -15.04 28.52 6.62
N TYR A 91 -14.71 28.85 5.37
CA TYR A 91 -13.35 29.20 4.95
C TYR A 91 -12.85 30.50 5.60
N ILE A 92 -13.68 31.54 5.66
CA ILE A 92 -13.34 32.80 6.33
C ILE A 92 -13.09 32.54 7.82
N GLN A 93 -13.96 31.77 8.49
CA GLN A 93 -13.75 31.39 9.89
C GLN A 93 -12.45 30.60 10.10
N TRP A 94 -12.09 29.72 9.15
CA TRP A 94 -10.84 28.96 9.17
C TRP A 94 -9.61 29.84 8.93
N VAL A 95 -9.62 30.74 7.94
CA VAL A 95 -8.52 31.68 7.67
C VAL A 95 -8.27 32.59 8.88
N PHE A 96 -9.32 33.09 9.53
CA PHE A 96 -9.19 33.86 10.76
C PHE A 96 -8.64 33.03 11.92
N ALA A 97 -9.00 31.75 12.04
CA ALA A 97 -8.44 30.85 13.05
C ALA A 97 -6.95 30.52 12.80
N GLN A 98 -6.54 30.33 11.54
CA GLN A 98 -5.14 30.05 11.17
C GLN A 98 -4.24 31.27 11.32
N THR A 99 -4.70 32.44 10.87
CA THR A 99 -3.96 33.70 11.05
C THR A 99 -3.72 34.01 12.53
N LYS A 100 -4.69 33.63 13.38
CA LYS A 100 -4.61 33.74 14.84
C LYS A 100 -3.66 32.72 15.47
N LEU A 101 -3.63 31.48 15.01
CA LEU A 101 -2.68 30.46 15.47
C LEU A 101 -1.24 30.85 15.11
N TRP A 102 -1.04 31.41 13.92
CA TRP A 102 0.25 31.89 13.44
C TRP A 102 0.74 33.10 14.25
N ALA A 103 -0.15 34.07 14.54
CA ALA A 103 0.17 35.22 15.39
C ALA A 103 0.54 34.82 16.84
N HIS A 104 -0.16 33.85 17.43
CA HIS A 104 0.17 33.34 18.77
C HIS A 104 1.53 32.62 18.80
N THR A 105 1.80 31.76 17.82
CA THR A 105 3.04 30.97 17.76
C THR A 105 4.28 31.87 17.61
N ILE A 106 4.14 33.02 16.95
CA ILE A 106 5.23 33.99 16.71
C ILE A 106 5.41 34.94 17.91
N VAL A 107 4.33 35.37 18.56
CA VAL A 107 4.38 36.21 19.77
C VAL A 107 5.00 35.47 20.96
N ASP A 108 4.74 34.16 21.09
CA ASP A 108 5.36 33.33 22.11
C ASP A 108 6.86 33.05 21.84
N ALA A 109 7.31 33.19 20.59
CA ALA A 109 8.69 32.93 20.20
C ALA A 109 9.62 34.14 20.35
N GLU A 110 9.16 35.37 20.08
CA GLU A 110 10.00 36.58 20.15
C GLU A 110 9.23 37.82 20.70
N PRO A 111 8.99 37.90 22.02
CA PRO A 111 8.17 38.96 22.64
C PRO A 111 8.78 40.38 22.56
N GLU A 112 10.06 40.52 22.20
CA GLU A 112 10.75 41.82 22.16
C GLU A 112 10.64 42.55 20.81
N ARG A 113 10.00 41.94 19.80
CA ARG A 113 9.88 42.52 18.44
C ARG A 113 8.49 43.08 18.10
N VAL A 114 7.66 43.30 19.11
CA VAL A 114 6.25 43.71 18.98
C VAL A 114 6.07 44.99 18.14
N ASP A 115 7.07 45.88 18.13
CA ASP A 115 7.00 47.19 17.48
C ASP A 115 7.19 47.15 15.94
N ILE A 116 7.62 46.01 15.39
CA ILE A 116 7.87 45.85 13.94
C ILE A 116 6.56 45.47 13.20
N TYR A 117 5.61 44.84 13.89
CA TYR A 117 4.44 44.22 13.26
C TYR A 117 3.39 45.19 12.72
N PRO A 118 3.09 46.34 13.35
CA PRO A 118 2.20 47.34 12.76
C PRO A 118 2.72 47.85 11.41
N ARG A 119 4.05 47.91 11.24
CA ARG A 119 4.69 48.34 9.98
C ARG A 119 4.62 47.28 8.88
N ILE A 120 4.72 45.99 9.22
CA ILE A 120 4.53 44.89 8.26
C ILE A 120 3.07 44.85 7.82
N PHE A 121 2.12 45.06 8.74
CA PHE A 121 0.70 45.08 8.42
C PHE A 121 0.30 46.29 7.55
N GLU A 122 0.85 47.48 7.81
CA GLU A 122 0.74 48.64 6.92
C GLU A 122 1.30 48.33 5.52
N HIS A 123 2.48 47.71 5.43
CA HIS A 123 3.10 47.38 4.14
C HIS A 123 2.34 46.33 3.33
N LEU A 124 1.73 45.34 3.99
CA LEU A 124 0.90 44.32 3.35
C LEU A 124 -0.45 44.90 2.87
N SER A 125 -0.95 45.94 3.54
CA SER A 125 -2.18 46.64 3.11
C SER A 125 -1.98 47.58 1.91
N GLU A 126 -0.74 47.98 1.62
CA GLU A 126 -0.37 48.82 0.47
C GLU A 126 -0.05 48.01 -0.80
N LEU A 127 0.07 46.68 -0.70
CA LEU A 127 0.40 45.80 -1.83
C LEU A 127 -0.86 45.36 -2.58
N GLY A 128 -1.29 46.21 -3.52
CA GLY A 128 -2.15 45.82 -4.63
C GLY A 128 -1.38 44.97 -5.66
N ASP A 129 -2.04 43.89 -6.10
CA ASP A 129 -1.63 42.84 -7.05
C ASP A 129 -0.43 41.96 -6.67
N TRP A 130 -0.72 40.65 -6.52
CA TRP A 130 0.15 39.63 -5.93
C TRP A 130 0.95 38.79 -6.95
N GLU A 131 0.71 38.93 -8.26
CA GLU A 131 1.29 38.00 -9.26
C GLU A 131 2.61 38.47 -9.91
N GLN A 132 3.09 39.70 -9.68
CA GLN A 132 4.28 40.24 -10.40
C GLN A 132 5.51 40.57 -9.53
N LYS A 133 5.52 40.23 -8.23
CA LYS A 133 6.56 40.72 -7.30
C LYS A 133 7.38 39.65 -6.57
N ASP A 134 7.14 38.36 -6.81
CA ASP A 134 7.92 37.28 -6.17
C ASP A 134 9.38 37.25 -6.64
N ASP A 135 9.64 37.49 -7.93
CA ASP A 135 11.00 37.42 -8.45
C ASP A 135 11.90 38.56 -7.94
N ALA A 136 11.35 39.77 -7.80
CA ALA A 136 12.11 40.93 -7.31
C ALA A 136 12.38 40.85 -5.81
N LEU A 137 11.49 40.24 -5.02
CA LEU A 137 11.69 40.03 -3.59
C LEU A 137 12.70 38.91 -3.34
N ASN A 138 12.63 37.82 -4.11
CA ASN A 138 13.58 36.71 -4.03
C ASN A 138 14.99 37.11 -4.49
N GLU A 139 15.11 37.93 -5.54
CA GLU A 139 16.41 38.46 -6.00
C GLU A 139 17.05 39.41 -4.97
N LYS A 140 16.24 40.24 -4.30
CA LYS A 140 16.71 41.14 -3.25
C LYS A 140 17.14 40.40 -1.98
N LEU A 141 16.40 39.37 -1.57
CA LEU A 141 16.76 38.51 -0.43
C LEU A 141 18.02 37.67 -0.71
N ALA A 142 18.20 37.21 -1.96
CA ALA A 142 19.42 36.51 -2.38
C ALA A 142 20.66 37.42 -2.38
N LEU A 143 20.50 38.69 -2.81
CA LEU A 143 21.56 39.70 -2.78
C LEU A 143 21.95 40.11 -1.35
N GLU A 144 20.98 40.24 -0.44
CA GLU A 144 21.26 40.53 0.98
C GLU A 144 21.93 39.33 1.68
N ALA A 145 21.50 38.09 1.38
CA ALA A 145 22.13 36.88 1.90
C ALA A 145 23.57 36.69 1.41
N ALA A 146 23.87 37.08 0.16
CA ALA A 146 25.23 37.04 -0.40
C ALA A 146 26.17 38.12 0.19
N SER A 147 25.62 39.18 0.78
CA SER A 147 26.39 40.29 1.37
C SER A 147 26.83 40.06 2.81
N LEU A 148 26.20 39.10 3.50
CA LEU A 148 26.52 38.71 4.87
C LEU A 148 27.62 37.64 4.86
N LYS A 149 28.85 38.04 5.22
CA LYS A 149 29.96 37.10 5.43
C LYS A 149 29.70 36.25 6.68
N TYR A 150 28.99 35.14 6.49
CA TYR A 150 28.81 34.15 7.54
C TYR A 150 30.15 33.49 7.89
N SER A 151 30.40 33.35 9.19
CA SER A 151 31.52 32.58 9.71
C SER A 151 31.33 31.09 9.41
N ASP A 152 32.42 30.30 9.35
CA ASP A 152 32.35 28.84 9.17
C ASP A 152 31.45 28.16 10.23
N SER A 153 31.24 28.80 11.39
CA SER A 153 30.31 28.33 12.43
C SER A 153 28.83 28.56 12.10
N GLU A 154 28.50 29.58 11.31
CA GLU A 154 27.14 29.90 10.87
C GLU A 154 26.77 29.13 9.60
N VAL A 155 27.73 28.82 8.74
CA VAL A 155 27.56 27.81 7.66
C VAL A 155 27.30 26.42 8.26
N LEU A 156 27.94 26.09 9.39
CA LEU A 156 27.68 24.85 10.15
C LEU A 156 26.33 24.88 10.90
N CYS A 157 25.77 26.06 11.15
CA CYS A 157 24.44 26.23 11.75
C CYS A 157 23.34 26.21 10.67
N ALA A 158 23.60 26.79 9.49
CA ALA A 158 22.78 26.68 8.30
C ALA A 158 22.74 25.23 7.78
N SER A 159 23.84 24.46 7.84
CA SER A 159 23.83 23.03 7.54
C SER A 159 23.11 22.18 8.60
N LYS A 160 22.84 22.74 9.79
CA LYS A 160 21.97 22.11 10.80
C LYS A 160 20.50 22.50 10.62
N LEU A 161 20.21 23.67 10.03
CA LEU A 161 18.86 24.16 9.70
C LEU A 161 18.34 23.63 8.35
N PHE A 162 19.21 23.47 7.35
CA PHE A 162 18.99 22.70 6.13
C PHE A 162 19.49 21.28 6.36
N GLY A 163 18.67 20.51 7.07
CA GLY A 163 18.99 19.30 7.81
C GLY A 163 20.11 18.39 7.29
N ASN A 164 20.92 17.92 8.23
CA ASN A 164 21.50 16.57 8.24
C ASN A 164 20.39 15.48 8.16
N GLY A 165 19.53 15.55 7.15
CA GLY A 165 18.52 14.55 6.88
C GLY A 165 19.25 13.26 6.53
N THR A 166 19.38 12.35 7.47
CA THR A 166 19.68 10.96 7.12
C THR A 166 18.61 10.51 6.12
N PRO A 167 18.96 9.80 5.03
CA PRO A 167 17.99 9.28 4.06
C PRO A 167 16.80 8.52 4.68
N CYS A 168 16.92 8.10 5.95
CA CYS A 168 15.87 7.50 6.78
C CYS A 168 14.66 8.39 7.10
N LYS A 169 14.82 9.71 7.23
CA LYS A 169 13.82 10.57 7.88
C LYS A 169 13.31 11.65 6.92
N LEU A 170 12.07 11.47 6.46
CA LEU A 170 11.30 12.48 5.74
C LEU A 170 10.80 13.59 6.67
N THR A 171 10.50 13.26 7.93
CA THR A 171 9.92 14.19 8.89
C THR A 171 10.77 14.26 10.16
N GLN A 172 10.77 15.43 10.82
CA GLN A 172 11.45 15.59 12.13
C GLN A 172 10.85 14.66 13.20
N ASN A 173 9.54 14.39 13.11
CA ASN A 173 8.82 13.45 13.97
C ASN A 173 8.31 12.29 13.12
N SER A 174 8.95 11.13 13.22
CA SER A 174 8.48 9.93 12.52
C SER A 174 7.18 9.44 13.16
N PRO A 175 6.20 8.91 12.41
CA PRO A 175 5.02 8.29 13.01
C PRO A 175 5.37 7.22 14.06
N ALA A 176 6.46 6.48 13.83
CA ALA A 176 7.02 5.48 14.72
C ALA A 176 7.34 6.01 16.13
N ASP A 177 7.69 7.30 16.27
CA ASP A 177 8.08 7.87 17.57
C ASP A 177 6.91 7.89 18.58
N LYS A 178 5.68 7.69 18.10
CA LYS A 178 4.46 7.60 18.92
C LYS A 178 4.25 6.22 19.56
N PHE A 179 4.98 5.19 19.12
CA PHE A 179 4.75 3.82 19.56
C PHE A 179 6.02 3.21 20.16
N HIS A 180 5.89 2.61 21.34
CA HIS A 180 6.98 1.92 22.03
C HIS A 180 7.43 0.66 21.29
N ASP A 181 6.51 0.05 20.56
CA ASP A 181 6.63 -1.22 19.86
C ASP A 181 6.84 -1.03 18.35
N SER A 182 7.43 0.09 17.91
CA SER A 182 7.71 0.35 16.49
C SER A 182 8.93 -0.39 15.93
N ILE A 183 8.93 -0.60 14.62
CA ILE A 183 10.07 -1.14 13.87
C ILE A 183 11.18 -0.10 13.91
N GLU A 184 12.41 -0.50 14.24
CA GLU A 184 13.58 0.33 14.01
C GLU A 184 13.95 0.29 12.52
N LEU A 185 14.08 1.46 11.93
CA LEU A 185 14.51 1.66 10.55
C LEU A 185 15.83 2.43 10.53
N ASP A 186 16.93 1.74 10.20
CA ASP A 186 18.24 2.36 10.07
C ASP A 186 18.71 2.33 8.62
N PHE A 187 19.25 3.43 8.12
CA PHE A 187 19.91 3.44 6.82
C PHE A 187 21.32 2.88 6.97
N ILE A 188 21.62 1.86 6.16
CA ILE A 188 22.93 1.21 6.15
C ILE A 188 23.83 1.88 5.14
N GLY A 189 23.32 2.13 3.93
CA GLY A 189 24.15 2.70 2.88
C GLY A 189 23.49 2.74 1.52
N ARG A 190 24.23 3.36 0.60
CA ARG A 190 23.86 3.56 -0.80
C ARG A 190 24.95 3.01 -1.70
N LEU A 191 24.55 2.38 -2.80
CA LEU A 191 25.43 1.97 -3.88
C LEU A 191 24.77 2.25 -5.23
N VAL A 192 25.57 2.46 -6.28
CA VAL A 192 25.05 2.51 -7.67
C VAL A 192 25.60 1.31 -8.42
N LEU A 193 24.69 0.45 -8.87
CA LEU A 193 24.98 -0.78 -9.60
C LEU A 193 25.29 -0.48 -11.08
N GLU A 194 26.18 -1.27 -11.66
CA GLU A 194 26.60 -1.08 -13.05
C GLU A 194 25.67 -1.74 -14.08
N GLY A 195 25.48 -1.05 -15.20
CA GLY A 195 24.76 -1.52 -16.39
C GLY A 195 23.25 -1.25 -16.34
N MET A 196 22.73 -0.60 -15.31
CA MET A 196 21.29 -0.44 -15.08
C MET A 196 20.62 0.63 -15.96
N GLU A 197 21.30 1.12 -17.01
CA GLU A 197 20.86 2.30 -17.76
C GLU A 197 19.64 2.05 -18.68
N GLU A 198 19.19 0.80 -18.83
CA GLU A 198 18.19 0.38 -19.84
C GLU A 198 16.80 0.05 -19.25
N SER A 199 16.59 0.20 -17.94
CA SER A 199 15.36 -0.31 -17.31
C SER A 199 14.11 0.48 -17.74
N CYS A 200 12.96 -0.21 -17.83
CA CYS A 200 11.68 0.39 -18.19
C CYS A 200 10.87 0.86 -16.99
N LEU A 201 10.05 1.89 -17.21
CA LEU A 201 9.02 2.36 -16.29
C LEU A 201 7.81 1.40 -16.26
N TYR A 202 6.88 1.63 -15.33
CA TYR A 202 5.56 0.99 -15.28
C TYR A 202 5.60 -0.55 -15.19
N LYS A 203 6.61 -1.08 -14.50
CA LYS A 203 6.73 -2.51 -14.17
C LYS A 203 6.34 -2.77 -12.72
N ASN A 204 6.03 -4.03 -12.39
CA ASN A 204 5.84 -4.45 -11.00
C ASN A 204 7.21 -4.55 -10.30
N ASN A 205 7.30 -5.32 -9.22
CA ASN A 205 8.57 -5.53 -8.52
C ASN A 205 9.60 -6.26 -9.39
N LEU A 206 10.64 -5.55 -9.82
CA LEU A 206 11.75 -6.10 -10.61
C LEU A 206 12.96 -6.51 -9.77
N SER A 207 12.84 -6.57 -8.44
CA SER A 207 13.92 -7.05 -7.58
C SER A 207 13.48 -8.19 -6.68
N THR A 208 14.34 -9.16 -6.48
CA THR A 208 14.15 -10.23 -5.48
C THR A 208 15.49 -10.73 -4.98
N ILE A 209 15.49 -11.64 -4.01
CA ILE A 209 16.68 -12.28 -3.48
C ILE A 209 16.55 -13.77 -3.69
N VAL A 210 17.60 -14.36 -4.27
CA VAL A 210 17.76 -15.81 -4.36
C VAL A 210 18.72 -16.30 -3.28
N THR A 211 18.43 -17.47 -2.74
CA THR A 211 19.16 -18.17 -1.68
C THR A 211 19.58 -19.55 -2.19
N SER A 212 20.86 -19.86 -2.06
CA SER A 212 21.39 -21.21 -2.32
C SER A 212 21.01 -22.18 -1.20
N ALA A 213 21.17 -23.48 -1.45
CA ALA A 213 21.05 -24.50 -0.41
C ALA A 213 22.02 -24.27 0.77
N SER A 214 23.17 -23.62 0.52
CA SER A 214 24.15 -23.25 1.57
C SER A 214 23.77 -22.01 2.39
N GLY A 215 22.68 -21.32 2.03
CA GLY A 215 22.27 -20.06 2.65
C GLY A 215 22.95 -18.81 2.08
N ALA A 216 23.87 -18.95 1.11
CA ALA A 216 24.40 -17.80 0.37
C ALA A 216 23.28 -17.11 -0.42
N LYS A 217 23.29 -15.78 -0.45
CA LYS A 217 22.23 -14.96 -1.06
C LYS A 217 22.78 -14.06 -2.16
N MET A 218 21.97 -13.81 -3.19
CA MET A 218 22.26 -12.83 -4.24
C MET A 218 21.04 -11.93 -4.47
N LEU A 219 21.28 -10.64 -4.70
CA LEU A 219 20.26 -9.72 -5.19
C LEU A 219 20.06 -9.98 -6.68
N VAL A 220 18.83 -10.18 -7.12
CA VAL A 220 18.45 -10.34 -8.52
C VAL A 220 17.63 -9.13 -8.94
N ILE A 221 18.03 -8.48 -10.03
CA ILE A 221 17.33 -7.35 -10.60
C ILE A 221 17.04 -7.61 -12.08
N GLY A 222 15.77 -7.42 -12.47
CA GLY A 222 15.36 -7.33 -13.86
C GLY A 222 15.71 -5.96 -14.43
N ASN A 223 16.38 -5.95 -15.57
CA ASN A 223 16.76 -4.74 -16.30
C ASN A 223 16.45 -4.94 -17.78
N PHE A 224 15.43 -4.24 -18.28
CA PHE A 224 14.94 -4.39 -19.64
C PHE A 224 14.54 -5.84 -19.97
N CYS A 225 15.29 -6.55 -20.82
CA CYS A 225 15.12 -7.97 -21.16
C CYS A 225 16.17 -8.89 -20.49
N SER A 226 16.92 -8.36 -19.51
CA SER A 226 18.04 -9.06 -18.87
C SER A 226 17.84 -9.22 -17.36
N LEU A 227 18.44 -10.26 -16.78
CA LEU A 227 18.57 -10.42 -15.34
C LEU A 227 20.01 -10.18 -14.92
N LYS A 228 20.18 -9.52 -13.78
CA LYS A 228 21.48 -9.27 -13.18
C LYS A 228 21.49 -9.72 -11.75
N LEU A 229 22.52 -10.49 -11.40
CA LEU A 229 22.68 -11.03 -10.06
C LEU A 229 23.91 -10.40 -9.42
N PHE A 230 23.76 -9.95 -8.18
CA PHE A 230 24.80 -9.27 -7.40
C PHE A 230 24.98 -10.03 -6.08
N GLN A 231 26.23 -10.30 -5.72
CA GLN A 231 26.53 -10.92 -4.42
C GLN A 231 26.43 -9.87 -3.33
N PHE A 232 26.03 -10.27 -2.12
CA PHE A 232 26.08 -9.37 -0.97
C PHE A 232 27.45 -9.41 -0.32
N ASP A 233 27.96 -8.24 0.05
CA ASP A 233 29.05 -8.13 1.02
C ASP A 233 28.52 -8.57 2.40
N PRO A 234 29.19 -9.53 3.08
CA PRO A 234 28.71 -10.09 4.33
C PRO A 234 28.83 -9.11 5.52
N LEU A 235 29.66 -8.07 5.42
CA LEU A 235 29.89 -7.09 6.48
C LEU A 235 29.01 -5.85 6.32
N THR A 236 28.91 -5.33 5.10
CA THR A 236 28.15 -4.10 4.83
C THR A 236 26.69 -4.37 4.44
N PHE A 237 26.35 -5.61 4.12
CA PHE A 237 25.05 -6.04 3.59
C PHE A 237 24.66 -5.41 2.24
N LEU A 238 25.52 -4.58 1.65
CA LEU A 238 25.36 -3.98 0.34
C LEU A 238 25.62 -5.01 -0.76
N PRO A 239 24.92 -4.93 -1.91
CA PRO A 239 25.27 -5.74 -3.08
C PRO A 239 26.63 -5.35 -3.64
N SER A 240 27.24 -6.21 -4.46
CA SER A 240 28.42 -5.89 -5.26
C SER A 240 28.06 -4.86 -6.32
N LYS A 241 28.99 -3.96 -6.67
CA LYS A 241 28.75 -2.93 -7.69
C LYS A 241 28.51 -3.53 -9.08
N GLU A 242 29.32 -4.53 -9.42
CA GLU A 242 29.22 -5.27 -10.68
C GLU A 242 28.37 -6.53 -10.51
N PRO A 243 27.59 -6.94 -11.55
CA PRO A 243 26.89 -8.21 -11.50
C PRO A 243 27.86 -9.39 -11.59
N VAL A 244 27.64 -10.42 -10.77
CA VAL A 244 28.34 -11.70 -10.88
C VAL A 244 27.78 -12.59 -11.98
N LEU A 245 26.53 -12.34 -12.39
CA LEU A 245 25.88 -13.03 -13.50
C LEU A 245 24.93 -12.09 -14.23
N LYS A 246 25.01 -12.10 -15.58
CA LYS A 246 24.08 -11.41 -16.48
C LYS A 246 23.41 -12.42 -17.40
N LEU A 247 22.09 -12.51 -17.37
CA LEU A 247 21.30 -13.39 -18.24
C LEU A 247 20.56 -12.53 -19.25
N ASN A 248 20.69 -12.83 -20.55
CA ASN A 248 19.84 -12.25 -21.58
C ASN A 248 18.64 -13.16 -21.82
N LEU A 249 17.43 -12.63 -21.76
CA LEU A 249 16.18 -13.37 -21.99
C LEU A 249 15.55 -13.06 -23.35
N GLU A 250 16.19 -12.19 -24.15
CA GLU A 250 15.77 -11.93 -25.52
C GLU A 250 15.88 -13.21 -26.37
N PRO A 251 14.79 -13.62 -27.05
CA PRO A 251 14.86 -14.74 -27.98
C PRO A 251 15.70 -14.36 -29.20
N ARG A 252 16.32 -15.36 -29.82
CA ARG A 252 17.06 -15.15 -31.09
C ARG A 252 16.18 -14.64 -32.23
N VAL A 253 14.88 -14.93 -32.16
CA VAL A 253 13.89 -14.55 -33.17
C VAL A 253 12.65 -14.07 -32.42
N THR A 254 12.24 -12.84 -32.70
CA THR A 254 10.94 -12.31 -32.28
C THR A 254 9.87 -12.74 -33.28
N THR A 255 8.87 -13.45 -32.80
CA THR A 255 7.74 -13.94 -33.58
C THR A 255 6.58 -12.95 -33.57
N ARG A 256 5.63 -13.11 -34.50
CA ARG A 256 4.39 -12.29 -34.53
C ARG A 256 3.58 -12.44 -33.24
N ASP A 257 3.58 -13.62 -32.63
CA ASP A 257 2.86 -13.86 -31.37
C ASP A 257 3.47 -13.09 -30.21
N ASP A 258 4.80 -12.93 -30.19
CA ASP A 258 5.47 -12.07 -29.19
C ASP A 258 4.95 -10.60 -29.30
N PHE A 259 4.58 -10.13 -30.51
CA PHE A 259 4.01 -8.79 -30.71
C PHE A 259 2.52 -8.68 -30.30
N LEU A 260 1.76 -9.79 -30.29
CA LEU A 260 0.32 -9.78 -29.97
C LEU A 260 0.03 -9.57 -28.47
N GLY A 261 1.04 -9.79 -27.62
CA GLY A 261 0.97 -9.62 -26.17
C GLY A 261 1.50 -8.28 -25.65
N LEU A 262 1.96 -7.39 -26.53
CA LEU A 262 2.72 -6.20 -26.17
C LEU A 262 2.02 -5.24 -25.22
N THR A 263 2.78 -4.77 -24.23
CA THR A 263 2.44 -3.61 -23.41
C THR A 263 3.29 -2.39 -23.73
N TRP A 264 4.45 -2.60 -24.35
CA TRP A 264 5.36 -1.55 -24.82
C TRP A 264 5.52 -1.57 -26.33
N PRO A 265 5.32 -0.44 -27.02
CA PRO A 265 5.60 -0.36 -28.45
C PRO A 265 7.07 -0.69 -28.71
N ASN A 266 7.34 -1.62 -29.64
CA ASN A 266 8.66 -1.96 -30.17
C ASN A 266 9.54 -2.94 -29.37
N THR A 267 9.18 -3.33 -28.14
CA THR A 267 10.05 -4.20 -27.31
C THR A 267 9.27 -5.31 -26.57
N PRO A 268 9.04 -6.48 -27.22
CA PRO A 268 8.20 -7.55 -26.67
C PRO A 268 8.83 -8.43 -25.60
N HIS A 269 10.01 -8.07 -25.11
CA HIS A 269 10.81 -8.97 -24.27
C HIS A 269 11.18 -8.36 -22.93
N THR A 270 10.57 -7.22 -22.59
CA THR A 270 10.84 -6.58 -21.30
C THR A 270 10.27 -7.40 -20.15
N LEU A 271 10.92 -7.32 -19.00
CA LEU A 271 10.53 -8.02 -17.79
C LEU A 271 9.50 -7.19 -17.02
N ASN A 272 8.50 -7.87 -16.45
CA ASN A 272 7.39 -7.25 -15.74
C ASN A 272 7.42 -7.49 -14.24
N TYR A 273 7.88 -8.68 -13.82
CA TYR A 273 7.82 -9.09 -12.41
C TYR A 273 8.81 -10.21 -12.11
N LEU A 274 9.43 -10.14 -10.93
CA LEU A 274 10.29 -11.17 -10.38
C LEU A 274 9.70 -11.70 -9.07
N LYS A 275 9.77 -13.01 -8.84
CA LYS A 275 9.39 -13.64 -7.57
C LYS A 275 10.28 -14.82 -7.26
N THR A 276 10.56 -15.04 -5.98
CA THR A 276 11.16 -16.27 -5.48
C THR A 276 10.17 -17.08 -4.66
N TYR A 277 10.38 -18.40 -4.63
CA TYR A 277 9.58 -19.32 -3.83
C TYR A 277 10.50 -20.39 -3.21
N PRO A 278 10.50 -20.56 -1.87
CA PRO A 278 11.56 -21.27 -1.14
C PRO A 278 11.55 -22.80 -1.22
N ASP A 279 10.52 -23.43 -1.81
CA ASP A 279 10.34 -24.88 -1.67
C ASP A 279 9.56 -25.51 -2.85
N TRP A 280 10.12 -25.38 -4.05
CA TRP A 280 9.57 -25.92 -5.28
C TRP A 280 10.47 -27.02 -5.83
N PHE A 281 9.99 -28.27 -5.82
CA PHE A 281 10.82 -29.48 -5.98
C PHE A 281 11.99 -29.57 -4.98
N GLY A 282 11.77 -29.08 -3.75
CA GLY A 282 12.79 -29.09 -2.68
C GLY A 282 13.88 -28.03 -2.82
N ASP A 283 13.80 -27.16 -3.83
CA ASP A 283 14.74 -26.07 -4.09
C ASP A 283 14.00 -24.72 -4.04
N GLU A 284 14.71 -23.64 -3.71
CA GLU A 284 14.21 -22.30 -4.01
C GLU A 284 14.23 -22.08 -5.53
N ILE A 285 13.19 -21.44 -6.07
CA ILE A 285 13.13 -21.03 -7.47
C ILE A 285 13.07 -19.51 -7.62
N LEU A 286 13.60 -19.03 -8.74
CA LEU A 286 13.40 -17.69 -9.28
C LEU A 286 12.48 -17.77 -10.50
N ALA A 287 11.36 -17.05 -10.45
CA ALA A 287 10.43 -16.89 -11.56
C ALA A 287 10.44 -15.45 -12.09
N VAL A 288 10.38 -15.33 -13.41
CA VAL A 288 10.47 -14.04 -14.12
C VAL A 288 9.41 -13.95 -15.19
N CYS A 289 8.49 -13.00 -15.04
CA CYS A 289 7.43 -12.72 -16.01
C CYS A 289 7.90 -11.72 -17.07
N ALA A 290 7.62 -12.00 -18.35
CA ALA A 290 8.00 -11.16 -19.47
C ALA A 290 6.82 -10.78 -20.39
N ASP A 291 7.00 -9.72 -21.17
CA ASP A 291 5.98 -9.16 -22.06
C ASP A 291 5.55 -10.07 -23.21
N ASN A 292 6.37 -11.04 -23.59
CA ASN A 292 6.03 -12.03 -24.59
C ASN A 292 5.20 -13.20 -24.04
N GLY A 293 4.66 -13.08 -22.83
CA GLY A 293 3.86 -14.11 -22.19
C GLY A 293 4.65 -15.33 -21.74
N LYS A 294 5.98 -15.20 -21.60
CA LYS A 294 6.82 -16.25 -21.04
C LYS A 294 7.08 -15.98 -19.56
N VAL A 295 6.98 -17.03 -18.76
CA VAL A 295 7.50 -17.07 -17.39
C VAL A 295 8.69 -18.02 -17.37
N PHE A 296 9.87 -17.47 -17.10
CA PHE A 296 11.10 -18.24 -16.98
C PHE A 296 11.32 -18.62 -15.52
N VAL A 297 11.56 -19.90 -15.26
CA VAL A 297 11.77 -20.41 -13.90
C VAL A 297 13.13 -21.10 -13.81
N TRP A 298 14.00 -20.64 -12.91
CA TRP A 298 15.26 -21.29 -12.58
C TRP A 298 15.23 -21.78 -11.15
N ARG A 299 15.78 -22.96 -10.89
CA ARG A 299 16.19 -23.32 -9.53
C ARG A 299 17.36 -22.44 -9.12
N SER A 300 17.31 -21.89 -7.91
CA SER A 300 18.32 -20.98 -7.40
C SER A 300 19.71 -21.63 -7.43
N GLU A 301 19.81 -22.91 -7.09
CA GLU A 301 21.09 -23.62 -7.08
C GLU A 301 21.78 -23.68 -8.46
N VAL A 302 21.00 -23.78 -9.54
CA VAL A 302 21.55 -23.73 -10.91
C VAL A 302 22.20 -22.37 -11.21
N LEU A 303 21.65 -21.28 -10.65
CA LEU A 303 22.24 -19.95 -10.77
C LEU A 303 23.56 -19.87 -9.99
N PHE A 304 23.61 -20.38 -8.76
CA PHE A 304 24.81 -20.39 -7.92
C PHE A 304 25.92 -21.27 -8.49
N GLU A 305 25.60 -22.48 -8.96
CA GLU A 305 26.58 -23.35 -9.63
C GLU A 305 27.23 -22.67 -10.83
N HIS A 306 26.44 -21.92 -11.60
CA HIS A 306 26.94 -21.22 -12.78
C HIS A 306 27.84 -20.03 -12.40
N VAL A 307 27.56 -19.34 -11.29
CA VAL A 307 28.45 -18.31 -10.73
C VAL A 307 29.76 -18.93 -10.27
N GLN A 308 29.73 -20.05 -9.55
CA GLN A 308 30.93 -20.73 -9.02
C GLN A 308 31.84 -21.28 -10.14
N LYS A 309 31.27 -21.87 -11.19
CA LYS A 309 32.04 -22.40 -12.33
C LYS A 309 32.80 -21.31 -13.11
N LYS A 310 32.51 -20.02 -12.87
CA LYS A 310 32.92 -18.91 -13.75
C LYS A 310 33.88 -17.89 -13.15
N HIS A 311 34.62 -18.24 -12.11
CA HIS A 311 35.72 -17.40 -11.61
C HIS A 311 36.77 -16.98 -12.69
N HIS A 312 36.70 -17.48 -13.93
CA HIS A 312 37.64 -17.20 -15.02
C HIS A 312 37.05 -16.61 -16.32
N VAL A 313 35.75 -16.26 -16.38
CA VAL A 313 35.12 -15.73 -17.62
C VAL A 313 35.01 -14.19 -17.57
N PRO A 314 35.21 -13.45 -18.69
CA PRO A 314 35.09 -11.99 -18.68
C PRO A 314 33.75 -11.50 -18.14
N LYS A 315 33.79 -10.58 -17.17
CA LYS A 315 32.63 -9.99 -16.48
C LYS A 315 31.61 -9.31 -17.41
N THR A 316 32.01 -9.01 -18.66
CA THR A 316 31.17 -8.38 -19.68
C THR A 316 30.29 -9.35 -20.46
N SER A 317 30.47 -10.67 -20.30
CA SER A 317 29.76 -11.66 -21.12
C SER A 317 28.30 -11.80 -20.69
N MET A 318 27.36 -11.69 -21.64
CA MET A 318 25.95 -12.08 -21.45
C MET A 318 25.79 -13.59 -21.64
N TYR A 319 25.01 -14.23 -20.78
CA TYR A 319 24.77 -15.67 -20.85
C TYR A 319 23.33 -16.01 -21.18
N ASN A 320 23.17 -17.06 -21.98
CA ASN A 320 21.88 -17.70 -22.25
C ASN A 320 21.80 -18.97 -21.39
N LEU A 321 21.40 -18.81 -20.13
CA LEU A 321 21.19 -19.94 -19.22
C LEU A 321 19.79 -20.52 -19.45
N LYS A 322 19.70 -21.79 -19.82
CA LYS A 322 18.41 -22.46 -20.04
C LYS A 322 17.61 -22.47 -18.72
N PRO A 323 16.35 -22.01 -18.71
CA PRO A 323 15.50 -22.11 -17.53
C PRO A 323 15.18 -23.58 -17.21
N SER A 324 14.92 -23.86 -15.93
CA SER A 324 14.44 -25.17 -15.48
C SER A 324 13.05 -25.46 -16.02
N PHE A 325 12.16 -24.45 -15.97
CA PHE A 325 10.83 -24.51 -16.57
C PHE A 325 10.54 -23.24 -17.37
N ARG A 326 9.69 -23.39 -18.39
CA ARG A 326 9.11 -22.26 -19.11
C ARG A 326 7.61 -22.43 -19.14
N LEU A 327 6.88 -21.46 -18.58
CA LEU A 327 5.43 -21.39 -18.67
C LEU A 327 5.09 -20.36 -19.74
N GLU A 328 4.09 -20.65 -20.56
CA GLU A 328 3.68 -19.78 -21.67
C GLU A 328 2.20 -19.46 -21.55
N VAL A 329 1.87 -18.17 -21.58
CA VAL A 329 0.51 -17.63 -21.51
C VAL A 329 0.21 -16.81 -22.78
N PRO A 330 -1.08 -16.65 -23.18
CA PRO A 330 -1.46 -15.98 -24.44
C PRO A 330 -1.22 -14.46 -24.53
N GLY A 331 -0.59 -13.82 -23.54
CA GLY A 331 -0.30 -12.38 -23.52
C GLY A 331 0.76 -12.04 -22.50
N SER A 332 1.18 -10.77 -22.42
CA SER A 332 2.21 -10.31 -21.47
C SER A 332 1.93 -10.80 -20.05
N ALA A 333 2.90 -11.46 -19.42
CA ALA A 333 2.78 -12.01 -18.07
C ALA A 333 3.15 -10.92 -17.04
N TRP A 334 2.35 -10.77 -15.98
CA TRP A 334 2.49 -9.68 -15.00
C TRP A 334 2.64 -10.14 -13.55
N GLY A 335 2.01 -11.26 -13.19
CA GLY A 335 2.09 -11.84 -11.86
C GLY A 335 2.29 -13.34 -11.95
N VAL A 336 3.02 -13.90 -10.99
CA VAL A 336 3.15 -15.35 -10.82
C VAL A 336 3.15 -15.70 -9.35
N ASP A 337 2.56 -16.83 -9.00
CA ASP A 337 2.74 -17.47 -7.70
C ASP A 337 2.85 -18.99 -7.83
N PHE A 338 3.40 -19.62 -6.80
CA PHE A 338 3.66 -21.05 -6.73
C PHE A 338 3.08 -21.60 -5.43
N ALA A 339 2.57 -22.83 -5.47
CA ALA A 339 2.18 -23.57 -4.28
C ALA A 339 2.43 -25.06 -4.45
N LYS A 340 2.75 -25.73 -3.35
CA LYS A 340 2.87 -27.19 -3.29
C LYS A 340 1.87 -27.78 -2.31
N SER A 341 1.45 -29.00 -2.57
CA SER A 341 0.59 -29.77 -1.67
C SER A 341 1.07 -31.22 -1.63
N ALA A 342 0.82 -31.90 -0.53
CA ALA A 342 1.00 -33.35 -0.44
C ALA A 342 -0.35 -34.02 -0.69
N ALA A 343 -0.39 -34.92 -1.68
CA ALA A 343 -1.55 -35.78 -1.90
C ALA A 343 -1.68 -36.81 -0.76
N THR A 344 -2.83 -37.49 -0.71
CA THR A 344 -3.14 -38.50 0.32
C THR A 344 -2.18 -39.69 0.32
N ASP A 345 -1.50 -39.96 -0.79
CA ASP A 345 -0.47 -40.99 -0.93
C ASP A 345 0.95 -40.50 -0.56
N GLY A 346 1.08 -39.25 -0.11
CA GLY A 346 2.35 -38.60 0.24
C GLY A 346 3.12 -38.02 -0.95
N THR A 347 2.62 -38.15 -2.19
CA THR A 347 3.25 -37.54 -3.36
C THR A 347 3.09 -36.02 -3.33
N SER A 348 4.14 -35.30 -3.69
CA SER A 348 4.07 -33.84 -3.78
C SER A 348 3.51 -33.42 -5.14
N THR A 349 2.57 -32.50 -5.13
CA THR A 349 2.01 -31.89 -6.32
C THR A 349 2.33 -30.40 -6.31
N TYR A 350 2.46 -29.83 -7.51
CA TYR A 350 2.98 -28.48 -7.68
C TYR A 350 2.08 -27.69 -8.64
N VAL A 351 1.69 -26.48 -8.25
CA VAL A 351 0.90 -25.56 -9.10
C VAL A 351 1.52 -24.17 -9.17
N ALA A 352 1.51 -23.60 -10.38
CA ALA A 352 1.88 -22.20 -10.60
C ALA A 352 0.67 -21.45 -11.15
N ALA A 353 0.40 -20.25 -10.65
CA ALA A 353 -0.64 -19.37 -11.15
C ALA A 353 0.01 -18.19 -11.85
N VAL A 354 -0.38 -17.88 -13.09
CA VAL A 354 0.17 -16.76 -13.87
C VAL A 354 -0.96 -15.84 -14.29
N SER A 355 -0.84 -14.55 -13.98
CA SER A 355 -1.73 -13.51 -14.49
C SER A 355 -1.13 -12.83 -15.72
N PHE A 356 -1.97 -12.50 -16.70
CA PHE A 356 -1.50 -11.94 -17.97
C PHE A 356 -2.49 -10.94 -18.60
N ASN A 357 -1.97 -10.13 -19.53
CA ASN A 357 -2.68 -9.05 -20.24
C ASN A 357 -3.65 -9.58 -21.32
N LYS A 358 -4.57 -10.44 -20.90
CA LYS A 358 -5.81 -10.81 -21.58
C LYS A 358 -6.97 -10.87 -20.60
N ARG A 359 -6.82 -10.21 -19.44
CA ARG A 359 -7.81 -10.22 -18.35
C ARG A 359 -8.11 -11.64 -17.88
N SER A 360 -7.08 -12.47 -17.69
CA SER A 360 -7.25 -13.87 -17.31
C SER A 360 -6.05 -14.35 -16.49
N VAL A 361 -6.25 -15.47 -15.82
CA VAL A 361 -5.26 -16.19 -15.05
C VAL A 361 -5.19 -17.62 -15.57
N GLN A 362 -3.98 -18.16 -15.64
CA GLN A 362 -3.74 -19.53 -16.04
C GLN A 362 -2.99 -20.26 -14.93
N LEU A 363 -3.56 -21.37 -14.48
CA LEU A 363 -2.92 -22.33 -13.59
C LEU A 363 -2.19 -23.40 -14.38
N PHE A 364 -1.00 -23.72 -13.91
CA PHE A 364 -0.10 -24.74 -14.43
C PHE A 364 0.08 -25.79 -13.35
N SER A 365 -0.58 -26.94 -13.48
CA SER A 365 -0.40 -28.08 -12.58
C SER A 365 0.65 -29.02 -13.14
N TYR A 366 1.77 -29.18 -12.43
CA TYR A 366 2.85 -30.05 -12.90
C TYR A 366 2.50 -31.52 -12.72
N ASN A 367 2.75 -32.31 -13.75
CA ASN A 367 2.64 -33.76 -13.73
C ASN A 367 4.03 -34.39 -13.84
N GLU A 368 4.55 -34.89 -12.72
CA GLU A 368 5.89 -35.48 -12.65
C GLU A 368 6.04 -36.69 -13.59
N SER A 369 5.00 -37.53 -13.72
CA SER A 369 5.08 -38.74 -14.53
C SER A 369 5.29 -38.48 -16.03
N ARG A 370 5.00 -37.26 -16.51
CA ARG A 370 5.11 -36.87 -17.93
C ARG A 370 6.07 -35.71 -18.16
N ASP A 371 6.61 -35.13 -17.10
CA ASP A 371 7.41 -33.90 -17.16
C ASP A 371 6.71 -32.78 -17.96
N LYS A 372 5.41 -32.56 -17.67
CA LYS A 372 4.56 -31.60 -18.37
C LYS A 372 3.61 -30.87 -17.43
N PHE A 373 3.23 -29.66 -17.83
CA PHE A 373 2.20 -28.88 -17.16
C PHE A 373 0.82 -29.09 -17.79
N ASN A 374 -0.17 -29.26 -16.92
CA ASN A 374 -1.58 -29.22 -17.24
C ASN A 374 -2.07 -27.77 -17.08
N LEU A 375 -2.81 -27.27 -18.06
CA LEU A 375 -3.29 -25.90 -18.13
C LEU A 375 -4.76 -25.76 -17.73
N ILE A 376 -5.06 -24.88 -16.79
CA ILE A 376 -6.42 -24.52 -16.38
C ILE A 376 -6.55 -23.00 -16.48
N SER A 377 -7.47 -22.52 -17.30
CA SER A 377 -7.68 -21.08 -17.47
C SER A 377 -8.90 -20.60 -16.69
N SER A 378 -8.81 -19.39 -16.13
CA SER A 378 -9.96 -18.70 -15.56
C SER A 378 -10.91 -18.20 -16.65
N GLU A 379 -12.08 -17.75 -16.23
CA GLU A 379 -12.89 -16.83 -17.03
C GLU A 379 -12.17 -15.49 -17.29
N LEU A 380 -12.77 -14.67 -18.15
CA LEU A 380 -12.28 -13.32 -18.39
C LEU A 380 -12.73 -12.38 -17.27
N PHE A 381 -11.77 -11.69 -16.67
CA PHE A 381 -11.99 -10.63 -15.70
C PHE A 381 -12.37 -9.31 -16.41
N PRO A 382 -12.94 -8.33 -15.69
CA PRO A 382 -13.30 -7.04 -16.28
C PRO A 382 -12.08 -6.28 -16.82
N HIS A 383 -10.92 -6.44 -16.17
CA HIS A 383 -9.67 -5.80 -16.54
C HIS A 383 -8.46 -6.66 -16.18
N ASN A 384 -7.26 -6.14 -16.45
CA ASN A 384 -5.99 -6.83 -16.19
C ASN A 384 -5.74 -7.07 -14.70
N VAL A 385 -5.03 -8.18 -14.45
CA VAL A 385 -4.68 -8.68 -13.12
C VAL A 385 -3.16 -8.48 -12.91
N PRO A 386 -2.72 -7.33 -12.38
CA PRO A 386 -1.29 -7.05 -12.16
C PRO A 386 -0.62 -8.00 -11.19
N GLU A 387 -1.34 -8.54 -10.21
CA GLU A 387 -0.80 -9.48 -9.24
C GLU A 387 -1.78 -10.60 -8.89
N ILE A 388 -1.22 -11.78 -8.68
CA ILE A 388 -1.90 -12.98 -8.19
C ILE A 388 -1.09 -13.59 -7.04
N SER A 389 -1.81 -14.07 -6.02
CA SER A 389 -1.25 -14.84 -4.91
C SER A 389 -2.09 -16.10 -4.67
N ILE A 390 -1.45 -17.25 -4.47
CA ILE A 390 -2.15 -18.49 -4.09
C ILE A 390 -2.35 -18.45 -2.57
N LEU A 391 -3.60 -18.53 -2.12
CA LEU A 391 -3.99 -18.59 -0.71
C LEU A 391 -3.82 -20.00 -0.15
N GLU A 392 -4.24 -21.00 -0.94
CA GLU A 392 -4.23 -22.41 -0.55
C GLU A 392 -4.16 -23.29 -1.78
N TYR A 393 -3.47 -24.42 -1.65
CA TYR A 393 -3.50 -25.49 -2.62
C TYR A 393 -3.58 -26.85 -1.91
N THR A 394 -4.66 -27.59 -2.17
CA THR A 394 -4.94 -28.90 -1.57
C THR A 394 -5.19 -29.96 -2.62
N VAL A 395 -4.86 -31.20 -2.28
CA VAL A 395 -5.14 -32.38 -3.11
C VAL A 395 -5.74 -33.48 -2.24
N GLU A 396 -7.02 -33.76 -2.45
CA GLU A 396 -7.78 -34.75 -1.70
C GLU A 396 -8.43 -35.73 -2.68
N ASP A 397 -8.12 -37.03 -2.57
CA ASP A 397 -8.67 -38.09 -3.43
C ASP A 397 -8.57 -37.77 -4.95
N GLY A 398 -7.43 -37.19 -5.36
CA GLY A 398 -7.14 -36.77 -6.74
C GLY A 398 -7.92 -35.53 -7.21
N LEU A 399 -8.73 -34.91 -6.34
CA LEU A 399 -9.30 -33.59 -6.54
C LEU A 399 -8.27 -32.55 -6.14
N HIS A 400 -7.82 -31.78 -7.12
CA HIS A 400 -6.97 -30.62 -6.88
C HIS A 400 -7.85 -29.39 -6.70
N LYS A 401 -7.50 -28.58 -5.71
CA LYS A 401 -8.16 -27.32 -5.41
C LYS A 401 -7.12 -26.24 -5.13
N ALA A 402 -7.14 -25.16 -5.90
CA ALA A 402 -6.30 -23.99 -5.69
C ALA A 402 -7.18 -22.77 -5.48
N ILE A 403 -6.93 -22.00 -4.43
CA ILE A 403 -7.62 -20.74 -4.15
C ILE A 403 -6.64 -19.61 -4.37
N CYS A 404 -6.98 -18.67 -5.25
CA CYS A 404 -6.12 -17.56 -5.61
C CYS A 404 -6.79 -16.23 -5.23
N CYS A 405 -6.00 -15.30 -4.69
CA CYS A 405 -6.37 -13.90 -4.56
C CYS A 405 -5.73 -13.08 -5.68
N MET A 406 -6.48 -12.13 -6.23
CA MET A 406 -6.10 -11.35 -7.39
C MET A 406 -6.39 -9.86 -7.17
N ALA A 407 -5.41 -9.03 -7.53
CA ALA A 407 -5.58 -7.61 -7.70
C ALA A 407 -6.02 -7.32 -9.14
N CYS A 408 -7.16 -6.65 -9.33
CA CYS A 408 -7.66 -6.26 -10.65
C CYS A 408 -7.69 -4.73 -10.76
N ILE A 409 -7.10 -4.20 -11.83
CA ILE A 409 -7.06 -2.74 -12.09
C ILE A 409 -8.48 -2.16 -12.26
N SER A 410 -9.50 -2.98 -12.55
CA SER A 410 -10.92 -2.57 -12.54
C SER A 410 -11.48 -2.29 -11.15
N LYS A 411 -10.64 -1.87 -10.20
CA LYS A 411 -11.03 -1.59 -8.82
C LYS A 411 -11.62 -2.83 -8.14
N GLU A 412 -11.06 -4.01 -8.38
CA GLU A 412 -11.59 -5.24 -7.79
C GLU A 412 -10.48 -6.04 -7.11
N VAL A 413 -10.77 -6.57 -5.94
CA VAL A 413 -10.05 -7.69 -5.33
C VAL A 413 -10.93 -8.92 -5.55
N ARG A 414 -10.35 -10.00 -6.05
CA ARG A 414 -11.09 -11.26 -6.27
C ARG A 414 -10.43 -12.41 -5.55
N ILE A 415 -11.24 -13.32 -5.02
CA ILE A 415 -10.81 -14.62 -4.55
C ILE A 415 -11.53 -15.67 -5.36
N HIS A 416 -10.76 -16.55 -5.98
CA HIS A 416 -11.23 -17.45 -7.01
C HIS A 416 -10.76 -18.86 -6.72
N GLU A 417 -11.68 -19.81 -6.87
CA GLU A 417 -11.40 -21.22 -6.66
C GLU A 417 -11.28 -21.91 -8.00
N PHE A 418 -10.20 -22.67 -8.15
CA PHE A 418 -9.96 -23.55 -9.26
C PHE A 418 -9.98 -24.98 -8.76
N THR A 419 -10.86 -25.79 -9.34
CA THR A 419 -11.04 -27.18 -8.93
C THR A 419 -10.96 -28.08 -10.14
N TRP A 420 -10.07 -29.08 -10.11
CA TRP A 420 -9.90 -30.00 -11.23
C TRP A 420 -9.56 -31.43 -10.78
N LYS A 421 -9.93 -32.41 -11.60
CA LYS A 421 -9.52 -33.80 -11.46
C LYS A 421 -8.73 -34.25 -12.67
N LEU A 422 -7.60 -34.90 -12.43
CA LEU A 422 -6.79 -35.49 -13.49
C LEU A 422 -7.40 -36.85 -13.87
N LYS A 423 -7.77 -37.04 -15.14
CA LYS A 423 -8.13 -38.37 -15.65
C LYS A 423 -6.96 -38.94 -16.44
N ALA A 424 -6.54 -40.14 -16.09
CA ALA A 424 -5.70 -40.93 -16.97
C ALA A 424 -6.49 -41.27 -18.24
N CYS A 425 -6.15 -40.63 -19.37
CA CYS A 425 -6.66 -41.03 -20.67
C CYS A 425 -5.79 -42.15 -21.24
N SER A 426 -6.43 -43.26 -21.65
CA SER A 426 -5.81 -44.46 -22.21
C SER A 426 -5.36 -44.30 -23.67
N LEU A 427 -5.83 -43.25 -24.35
CA LEU A 427 -5.51 -42.95 -25.74
C LEU A 427 -4.62 -41.70 -25.79
N GLU A 428 -3.42 -41.89 -26.35
CA GLU A 428 -2.52 -40.82 -26.82
C GLU A 428 -2.02 -39.80 -25.79
N ASN A 429 -1.22 -40.15 -24.77
CA ASN A 429 -0.33 -39.20 -24.06
C ASN A 429 -0.92 -37.83 -23.61
N THR A 430 -2.24 -37.67 -23.59
CA THR A 430 -2.96 -36.42 -23.36
C THR A 430 -3.76 -36.64 -22.08
N ILE A 431 -3.63 -35.74 -21.11
CA ILE A 431 -4.48 -35.77 -19.92
C ILE A 431 -5.75 -35.04 -20.31
N CYS A 432 -6.89 -35.72 -20.20
CA CYS A 432 -8.17 -35.04 -20.24
C CYS A 432 -8.58 -34.75 -18.80
N TYR A 433 -9.06 -33.55 -18.54
CA TYR A 433 -9.71 -33.26 -17.27
C TYR A 433 -11.08 -33.95 -17.23
N THR A 434 -11.42 -34.57 -16.11
CA THR A 434 -12.80 -35.05 -15.88
C THR A 434 -13.74 -33.93 -15.49
N SER A 435 -13.22 -32.90 -14.85
CA SER A 435 -13.94 -31.71 -14.43
C SER A 435 -12.92 -30.59 -14.24
N VAL A 436 -13.26 -29.40 -14.73
CA VAL A 436 -12.55 -28.16 -14.43
C VAL A 436 -13.62 -27.14 -14.09
N THR A 437 -13.59 -26.62 -12.88
CA THR A 437 -14.38 -25.45 -12.50
C THR A 437 -13.45 -24.33 -12.09
N SER A 438 -13.88 -23.12 -12.38
CA SER A 438 -13.20 -21.87 -12.05
C SER A 438 -14.32 -20.92 -11.67
N GLU A 439 -14.51 -20.70 -10.38
CA GLU A 439 -15.63 -19.92 -9.86
C GLU A 439 -15.14 -18.81 -8.92
N PRO A 440 -15.67 -17.59 -9.03
CA PRO A 440 -15.39 -16.55 -8.06
C PRO A 440 -16.04 -16.92 -6.73
N LEU A 441 -15.23 -17.05 -5.68
CA LEU A 441 -15.75 -17.20 -4.32
C LEU A 441 -16.22 -15.84 -3.79
N PHE A 442 -15.40 -14.81 -4.01
CA PHE A 442 -15.64 -13.46 -3.53
C PHE A 442 -15.12 -12.43 -4.53
N ALA A 443 -15.85 -11.33 -4.69
CA ALA A 443 -15.40 -10.15 -5.43
C ALA A 443 -15.73 -8.88 -4.64
N GLY A 444 -14.70 -8.12 -4.27
CA GLY A 444 -14.81 -6.85 -3.54
C GLY A 444 -14.42 -5.69 -4.43
N ARG A 445 -15.35 -4.78 -4.71
CA ARG A 445 -15.09 -3.57 -5.49
C ARG A 445 -14.52 -2.46 -4.61
N GLN A 446 -13.57 -1.71 -5.15
CA GLN A 446 -12.87 -0.60 -4.52
C GLN A 446 -13.18 0.71 -5.26
N GLU A 447 -12.79 1.81 -4.64
CA GLU A 447 -12.88 3.16 -5.22
C GLU A 447 -11.81 3.41 -6.27
N PHE A 448 -10.66 2.78 -6.08
CA PHE A 448 -9.44 2.98 -6.86
C PHE A 448 -8.96 1.66 -7.46
N ASP A 449 -8.15 1.79 -8.51
CA ASP A 449 -7.55 0.66 -9.19
C ASP A 449 -6.68 -0.13 -8.21
N VAL A 450 -6.79 -1.47 -8.26
CA VAL A 450 -6.07 -2.35 -7.34
C VAL A 450 -4.85 -2.94 -8.03
N TRP A 451 -3.69 -2.82 -7.39
CA TRP A 451 -2.40 -3.16 -8.00
C TRP A 451 -1.73 -4.38 -7.39
N THR A 452 -1.77 -4.51 -6.06
CA THR A 452 -1.18 -5.66 -5.35
C THR A 452 -2.18 -6.25 -4.37
N ALA A 453 -2.08 -7.57 -4.15
CA ALA A 453 -2.92 -8.32 -3.22
C ALA A 453 -2.10 -9.42 -2.54
N LYS A 454 -1.78 -9.19 -1.25
CA LYS A 454 -0.89 -10.02 -0.45
C LYS A 454 -1.65 -10.69 0.69
N PRO A 455 -1.78 -12.03 0.71
CA PRO A 455 -2.39 -12.71 1.84
C PRO A 455 -1.48 -12.70 3.06
N ILE A 456 -2.09 -12.57 4.22
CA ILE A 456 -1.44 -12.50 5.52
C ILE A 456 -2.26 -13.30 6.51
N GLU A 457 -1.65 -14.28 7.17
CA GLU A 457 -2.33 -14.98 8.26
C GLU A 457 -2.52 -14.04 9.47
N LYS A 458 -3.70 -14.08 10.08
CA LYS A 458 -4.05 -13.28 11.28
C LYS A 458 -3.05 -13.45 12.43
N LYS A 459 -2.36 -14.60 12.52
CA LYS A 459 -1.33 -14.86 13.54
C LYS A 459 -0.15 -13.89 13.48
N TYR A 460 0.10 -13.27 12.33
CA TYR A 460 1.18 -12.31 12.15
C TYR A 460 0.80 -10.87 12.54
N PHE A 461 -0.43 -10.62 13.00
CA PHE A 461 -0.83 -9.31 13.48
C PHE A 461 -0.38 -9.12 14.93
N ARG A 462 0.38 -8.05 15.20
CA ARG A 462 0.92 -7.75 16.52
C ARG A 462 -0.22 -7.39 17.47
N LYS A 463 -0.29 -8.04 18.63
CA LYS A 463 -1.23 -7.64 19.67
C LYS A 463 -0.79 -6.30 20.25
N VAL A 464 -1.68 -5.34 20.28
CA VAL A 464 -1.45 -4.00 20.86
C VAL A 464 -2.41 -3.76 22.02
N LEU A 465 -2.16 -2.72 22.80
CA LEU A 465 -2.87 -2.47 24.06
C LEU A 465 -4.10 -1.55 23.93
N SER A 466 -4.27 -0.88 22.79
CA SER A 466 -5.27 0.18 22.66
C SER A 466 -5.69 0.39 21.20
N PHE A 467 -6.79 1.11 20.97
CA PHE A 467 -7.21 1.49 19.61
C PHE A 467 -6.27 2.52 18.99
N ALA A 468 -5.76 3.48 19.77
CA ALA A 468 -4.73 4.41 19.29
C ALA A 468 -3.46 3.67 18.83
N ALA A 469 -3.04 2.63 19.56
CA ALA A 469 -1.94 1.77 19.14
C ALA A 469 -2.31 0.87 17.94
N LEU A 470 -3.60 0.62 17.68
CA LEU A 470 -4.06 -0.20 16.57
C LEU A 470 -3.99 0.53 15.22
N ASN A 471 -4.39 1.82 15.19
CA ASN A 471 -4.54 2.57 13.94
C ASN A 471 -3.77 3.90 13.89
N GLY A 472 -3.14 4.33 14.98
CA GLY A 472 -2.40 5.60 15.09
C GLY A 472 -3.24 6.84 15.40
N ASP A 473 -4.53 6.68 15.70
CA ASP A 473 -5.46 7.78 16.02
C ASP A 473 -5.58 7.97 17.55
N PHE A 474 -4.81 8.91 18.10
CA PHE A 474 -4.78 9.20 19.54
C PHE A 474 -5.90 10.14 20.01
N HIS A 475 -6.75 10.62 19.11
CA HIS A 475 -7.83 11.57 19.45
C HIS A 475 -9.18 10.89 19.71
N ARG A 476 -9.26 9.58 19.49
CA ARG A 476 -10.50 8.81 19.61
C ARG A 476 -10.81 8.44 21.06
N ASP A 477 -12.07 8.54 21.45
CA ASP A 477 -12.57 8.03 22.73
C ASP A 477 -12.63 6.49 22.70
N GLU A 478 -11.66 5.85 23.36
CA GLU A 478 -11.50 4.39 23.35
C GLU A 478 -12.62 3.68 24.14
N ASP A 479 -13.12 4.27 25.22
CA ASP A 479 -14.13 3.66 26.08
C ASP A 479 -15.47 3.61 25.35
N LEU A 480 -15.82 4.71 24.70
CA LEU A 480 -17.02 4.83 23.90
C LEU A 480 -17.01 3.85 22.71
N PHE A 481 -15.89 3.81 21.97
CA PHE A 481 -15.75 2.89 20.84
C PHE A 481 -15.78 1.42 21.28
N SER A 482 -15.10 1.08 22.40
CA SER A 482 -15.16 -0.26 23.00
C SER A 482 -16.59 -0.65 23.41
N GLY A 483 -17.33 0.29 24.02
CA GLY A 483 -18.71 0.10 24.44
C GLY A 483 -19.64 -0.22 23.27
N ILE A 484 -19.47 0.50 22.15
CA ILE A 484 -20.23 0.27 20.91
C ILE A 484 -19.96 -1.15 20.37
N ILE A 485 -18.70 -1.56 20.23
CA ILE A 485 -18.37 -2.90 19.69
C ILE A 485 -18.90 -4.02 20.58
N LEU A 486 -18.83 -3.85 21.90
CA LEU A 486 -19.38 -4.81 22.86
C LEU A 486 -20.90 -4.90 22.74
N GLN A 487 -21.60 -3.76 22.65
CA GLN A 487 -23.05 -3.72 22.46
C GLN A 487 -23.46 -4.40 21.15
N GLU A 488 -22.77 -4.09 20.06
CA GLU A 488 -22.96 -4.73 18.76
C GLU A 488 -22.75 -6.25 18.85
N SER A 489 -21.71 -6.71 19.54
CA SER A 489 -21.44 -8.14 19.67
C SER A 489 -22.49 -8.87 20.51
N VAL A 490 -23.03 -8.21 21.55
CA VAL A 490 -24.17 -8.76 22.34
C VAL A 490 -25.40 -8.95 21.45
N LEU A 491 -25.69 -7.99 20.56
CA LEU A 491 -26.79 -8.10 19.58
C LEU A 491 -26.57 -9.28 18.62
N LEU A 492 -25.34 -9.44 18.10
CA LEU A 492 -25.03 -10.48 17.12
C LEU A 492 -25.00 -11.91 17.71
N GLN A 493 -24.51 -12.10 18.93
CA GLN A 493 -24.27 -13.44 19.49
C GLN A 493 -25.40 -13.98 20.38
N ASN A 494 -26.42 -13.18 20.71
CA ASN A 494 -27.47 -13.56 21.67
C ASN A 494 -26.90 -14.05 23.02
N TYR A 495 -25.68 -13.66 23.37
CA TYR A 495 -24.98 -14.08 24.58
C TYR A 495 -24.36 -12.88 25.28
N THR A 496 -24.36 -12.91 26.61
CA THR A 496 -23.68 -11.91 27.44
C THR A 496 -22.18 -12.15 27.38
N LEU A 497 -21.48 -11.38 26.55
CA LEU A 497 -20.02 -11.28 26.64
C LEU A 497 -19.64 -10.86 28.05
N ASN A 498 -18.73 -11.61 28.67
CA ASN A 498 -18.14 -11.18 29.93
C ASN A 498 -17.21 -9.99 29.63
N PRO A 499 -17.47 -8.77 30.13
CA PRO A 499 -16.61 -7.62 29.87
C PRO A 499 -15.17 -7.84 30.35
N LYS A 500 -14.98 -8.77 31.30
CA LYS A 500 -13.68 -9.19 31.82
C LYS A 500 -12.91 -10.10 30.86
N ASP A 501 -13.54 -10.66 29.83
CA ASP A 501 -12.83 -11.35 28.77
C ASP A 501 -12.06 -10.32 27.93
N LYS A 502 -10.80 -10.13 28.32
CA LYS A 502 -9.89 -9.19 27.66
C LYS A 502 -9.40 -9.69 26.30
N SER A 503 -9.72 -10.92 25.89
CA SER A 503 -9.13 -11.51 24.68
C SER A 503 -9.78 -11.04 23.38
N SER A 504 -11.09 -10.77 23.39
CA SER A 504 -11.85 -10.35 22.20
C SER A 504 -13.07 -9.50 22.57
N TYR A 505 -13.46 -8.58 21.70
CA TYR A 505 -14.75 -7.88 21.80
C TYR A 505 -15.93 -8.71 21.26
N GLY A 506 -15.71 -9.93 20.78
CA GLY A 506 -16.75 -10.80 20.21
C GLY A 506 -16.85 -10.69 18.69
N LEU A 507 -17.98 -11.16 18.12
CA LEU A 507 -18.14 -11.24 16.66
C LEU A 507 -18.08 -9.88 15.97
N ALA A 508 -18.60 -8.81 16.59
CA ALA A 508 -18.56 -7.49 15.98
C ALA A 508 -17.12 -6.93 15.90
N ALA A 509 -16.17 -7.46 16.69
CA ALA A 509 -14.77 -7.04 16.61
C ALA A 509 -14.18 -7.31 15.22
N GLU A 510 -14.49 -8.49 14.67
CA GLU A 510 -14.07 -8.87 13.33
C GLU A 510 -14.72 -7.97 12.27
N TRP A 511 -15.78 -7.24 12.65
CA TRP A 511 -16.62 -6.46 11.76
C TRP A 511 -16.32 -4.98 11.71
N GLN A 512 -15.34 -4.54 12.49
CA GLN A 512 -14.92 -3.15 12.47
C GLN A 512 -14.03 -2.86 11.26
N CYS A 513 -14.23 -1.67 10.68
CA CYS A 513 -13.39 -1.11 9.63
C CYS A 513 -12.65 0.10 10.20
N MET A 514 -11.34 -0.03 10.41
CA MET A 514 -10.52 0.99 11.03
C MET A 514 -9.80 1.85 9.99
N LYS A 515 -10.02 3.15 10.04
CA LYS A 515 -9.18 4.11 9.31
C LYS A 515 -7.83 4.24 10.04
N ALA A 516 -6.74 4.02 9.31
CA ALA A 516 -5.38 4.20 9.77
C ALA A 516 -4.95 5.66 9.57
N SER A 517 -4.41 6.27 10.61
CA SER A 517 -3.88 7.63 10.54
C SER A 517 -2.61 7.65 9.71
N THR A 518 -2.59 8.49 8.68
CA THR A 518 -1.42 8.74 7.84
C THR A 518 -0.87 10.15 8.08
N VAL A 519 0.41 10.34 7.80
CA VAL A 519 1.01 11.68 7.78
C VAL A 519 0.39 12.46 6.62
N LYS A 520 -0.29 13.56 6.94
CA LYS A 520 -0.78 14.51 5.93
C LYS A 520 0.37 15.44 5.52
N TYR A 521 0.59 15.60 4.21
CA TYR A 521 1.46 16.65 3.69
C TYR A 521 0.69 17.97 3.56
N PRO A 522 1.27 19.14 3.86
CA PRO A 522 0.55 20.43 3.90
C PRO A 522 -0.16 20.82 2.59
N GLN A 523 0.24 20.23 1.47
CA GLN A 523 -0.30 20.52 0.13
C GLN A 523 -1.53 19.68 -0.25
N CYS A 524 -2.11 18.94 0.70
CA CYS A 524 -3.21 18.03 0.40
C CYS A 524 -4.58 18.71 0.45
N TYR A 525 -5.28 18.75 -0.68
CA TYR A 525 -6.72 19.04 -0.73
C TYR A 525 -7.51 17.90 -0.06
N GLU A 526 -8.46 18.25 0.81
CA GLU A 526 -9.35 17.26 1.44
C GLU A 526 -10.37 16.72 0.42
N PRO A 527 -10.60 15.41 0.37
CA PRO A 527 -11.58 14.83 -0.55
C PRO A 527 -13.00 15.34 -0.26
N SER A 528 -13.83 15.41 -1.29
CA SER A 528 -15.23 15.84 -1.20
C SER A 528 -16.11 14.82 -0.45
N GLU A 529 -17.06 15.31 0.35
CA GLU A 529 -18.03 14.53 1.15
C GLU A 529 -18.79 13.42 0.37
N GLU A 530 -18.94 13.54 -0.95
CA GLU A 530 -19.68 12.58 -1.79
C GLU A 530 -19.10 11.15 -1.81
N ILE A 531 -17.82 10.99 -1.47
CA ILE A 531 -17.14 9.67 -1.45
C ILE A 531 -17.58 8.83 -0.24
N GLU A 532 -17.86 9.47 0.90
CA GLU A 532 -18.23 8.75 2.12
C GLU A 532 -19.57 8.02 1.99
N ASP A 533 -20.56 8.63 1.31
CA ASP A 533 -21.88 8.04 1.13
C ASP A 533 -21.84 6.78 0.23
N MET A 534 -20.99 6.76 -0.81
CA MET A 534 -20.86 5.61 -1.71
C MET A 534 -20.21 4.39 -1.02
N LEU A 535 -19.27 4.63 -0.10
CA LEU A 535 -18.65 3.59 0.73
C LEU A 535 -19.64 2.92 1.67
N LEU A 536 -20.60 3.70 2.17
CA LEU A 536 -21.59 3.23 3.13
C LEU A 536 -22.50 2.15 2.53
N ASP A 537 -22.99 2.35 1.32
CA ASP A 537 -23.88 1.40 0.63
C ASP A 537 -23.15 0.08 0.32
N TRP A 538 -21.89 0.17 -0.10
CA TRP A 538 -21.08 -1.02 -0.36
C TRP A 538 -20.79 -1.80 0.93
N GLN A 539 -20.42 -1.11 2.01
CA GLN A 539 -20.20 -1.73 3.31
C GLN A 539 -21.46 -2.43 3.82
N TYR A 540 -22.64 -1.82 3.65
CA TYR A 540 -23.91 -2.41 4.04
C TYR A 540 -24.21 -3.70 3.27
N ASN A 541 -24.07 -3.69 1.93
CA ASN A 541 -24.31 -4.86 1.10
C ASN A 541 -23.30 -6.00 1.37
N SER A 542 -22.02 -5.66 1.56
CA SER A 542 -20.99 -6.63 1.94
C SER A 542 -21.27 -7.27 3.29
N LEU A 543 -21.78 -6.47 4.25
CA LEU A 543 -22.12 -6.93 5.58
C LEU A 543 -23.36 -7.84 5.58
N ALA A 544 -24.37 -7.54 4.75
CA ALA A 544 -25.53 -8.42 4.54
C ALA A 544 -25.13 -9.78 3.95
N GLN A 545 -24.30 -9.78 2.92
CA GLN A 545 -23.83 -11.02 2.30
C GLN A 545 -22.96 -11.85 3.25
N ALA A 546 -22.04 -11.20 3.97
CA ALA A 546 -21.20 -11.87 4.97
C ALA A 546 -22.05 -12.47 6.10
N TYR A 547 -23.07 -11.74 6.55
CA TYR A 547 -23.99 -12.25 7.56
C TYR A 547 -24.73 -13.47 7.06
N GLU A 548 -25.37 -13.41 5.90
CA GLU A 548 -26.09 -14.56 5.31
C GLU A 548 -25.20 -15.80 5.23
N GLN A 549 -23.95 -15.67 4.79
CA GLN A 549 -23.03 -16.81 4.68
C GLN A 549 -22.62 -17.40 6.02
N GLU A 550 -22.23 -16.55 6.98
CA GLU A 550 -21.83 -17.00 8.32
C GLU A 550 -22.99 -17.65 9.07
N PHE A 551 -24.19 -17.14 8.81
CA PHE A 551 -25.37 -17.43 9.59
C PHE A 551 -26.21 -18.61 9.07
N LEU A 552 -26.22 -18.83 7.75
CA LEU A 552 -26.79 -20.04 7.15
C LEU A 552 -26.00 -21.31 7.51
N GLY A 553 -24.90 -21.18 8.25
CA GLY A 553 -24.17 -22.31 8.82
C GLY A 553 -23.41 -23.15 7.79
N ILE A 554 -23.32 -22.68 6.55
CA ILE A 554 -22.57 -23.36 5.47
C ILE A 554 -21.10 -22.92 5.57
N LYS A 555 -20.46 -23.11 6.73
CA LYS A 555 -19.02 -22.93 6.85
C LYS A 555 -18.33 -24.14 6.22
N SER A 556 -18.00 -24.03 4.94
CA SER A 556 -17.09 -24.98 4.32
C SER A 556 -15.71 -24.93 5.00
N SER A 557 -14.92 -26.00 4.91
CA SER A 557 -13.53 -26.02 5.39
C SER A 557 -12.73 -24.84 4.81
N THR A 558 -12.98 -24.52 3.54
CA THR A 558 -12.42 -23.36 2.83
C THR A 558 -12.75 -22.02 3.49
N GLN A 559 -14.00 -21.78 3.89
CA GLN A 559 -14.34 -20.53 4.57
C GLN A 559 -13.64 -20.40 5.92
N THR A 560 -13.46 -21.52 6.65
CA THR A 560 -12.76 -21.52 7.94
C THR A 560 -11.28 -21.19 7.77
N MET A 561 -10.63 -21.75 6.74
CA MET A 561 -9.25 -21.40 6.39
C MET A 561 -9.15 -19.92 6.00
N LEU A 562 -10.00 -19.45 5.09
CA LEU A 562 -9.99 -18.06 4.62
C LEU A 562 -10.30 -17.05 5.73
N ALA A 563 -11.06 -17.44 6.76
CA ALA A 563 -11.33 -16.59 7.92
C ALA A 563 -10.06 -16.26 8.72
N ASN A 564 -8.99 -17.06 8.58
CA ASN A 564 -7.70 -16.81 9.20
C ASN A 564 -6.76 -15.95 8.34
N ILE A 565 -7.19 -15.54 7.14
CA ILE A 565 -6.38 -14.77 6.20
C ILE A 565 -6.97 -13.36 6.05
N ILE A 566 -6.09 -12.37 6.12
CA ILE A 566 -6.35 -10.99 5.71
C ILE A 566 -5.53 -10.72 4.45
N VAL A 567 -6.14 -10.11 3.45
CA VAL A 567 -5.48 -9.67 2.22
C VAL A 567 -5.12 -8.20 2.36
N ALA A 568 -3.83 -7.89 2.34
CA ALA A 568 -3.33 -6.53 2.22
C ALA A 568 -3.29 -6.10 0.75
N VAL A 569 -3.84 -4.94 0.47
CA VAL A 569 -4.13 -4.47 -0.88
C VAL A 569 -3.58 -3.07 -1.06
N THR A 570 -2.97 -2.82 -2.22
CA THR A 570 -2.55 -1.47 -2.64
C THR A 570 -3.47 -0.94 -3.73
N SER A 571 -3.77 0.36 -3.67
CA SER A 571 -4.36 1.10 -4.77
C SER A 571 -3.35 2.06 -5.41
N GLU A 572 -3.81 3.04 -6.17
CA GLU A 572 -2.95 4.11 -6.69
C GLU A 572 -2.26 4.87 -5.56
N CYS A 573 -2.99 5.24 -4.51
CA CYS A 573 -2.48 6.07 -3.41
C CYS A 573 -2.87 5.58 -2.00
N ASN A 574 -3.67 4.52 -1.85
CA ASN A 574 -4.15 4.01 -0.57
C ASN A 574 -3.70 2.57 -0.31
N LEU A 575 -3.82 2.16 0.94
CA LEU A 575 -3.69 0.79 1.38
C LEU A 575 -4.97 0.36 2.07
N ALA A 576 -5.30 -0.92 1.98
CA ALA A 576 -6.42 -1.49 2.70
C ALA A 576 -6.18 -2.97 3.07
N LEU A 577 -6.90 -3.42 4.09
CA LEU A 577 -6.89 -4.79 4.57
C LEU A 577 -8.29 -5.39 4.42
N TYR A 578 -8.40 -6.57 3.81
CA TYR A 578 -9.67 -7.26 3.58
C TYR A 578 -9.65 -8.64 4.21
N GLN A 579 -10.74 -9.06 4.83
CA GLN A 579 -10.87 -10.45 5.26
C GLN A 579 -11.04 -11.36 4.05
N ALA A 580 -10.25 -12.43 3.92
CA ALA A 580 -10.28 -13.25 2.71
C ALA A 580 -11.60 -14.04 2.54
N ASN A 581 -12.27 -14.40 3.63
CA ASN A 581 -13.53 -15.14 3.58
C ASN A 581 -14.76 -14.27 3.25
N THR A 582 -14.63 -12.96 3.18
CA THR A 582 -15.77 -12.05 2.89
C THR A 582 -15.42 -10.91 1.94
N LEU A 583 -14.12 -10.68 1.69
CA LEU A 583 -13.57 -9.46 1.11
C LEU A 583 -14.11 -8.18 1.73
N ARG A 584 -14.49 -8.22 3.01
CA ARG A 584 -14.83 -7.02 3.75
C ARG A 584 -13.57 -6.30 4.20
N ARG A 585 -13.57 -4.98 3.99
CA ARG A 585 -12.52 -4.07 4.45
C ARG A 585 -12.51 -3.99 5.98
N CYS A 586 -11.42 -4.40 6.62
CA CYS A 586 -11.19 -4.26 8.06
C CYS A 586 -10.29 -3.06 8.40
N ALA A 587 -9.46 -2.59 7.46
CA ALA A 587 -8.74 -1.34 7.62
C ALA A 587 -8.44 -0.67 6.28
N TYR A 588 -8.20 0.64 6.32
CA TYR A 588 -7.79 1.42 5.16
C TYR A 588 -7.04 2.69 5.55
N THR A 589 -6.30 3.26 4.60
CA THR A 589 -5.70 4.59 4.72
C THR A 589 -6.41 5.60 3.83
N ASP A 590 -6.27 6.88 4.14
CA ASP A 590 -6.38 7.92 3.13
C ASP A 590 -5.23 7.81 2.11
N GLU A 591 -5.11 8.80 1.22
CA GLU A 591 -3.97 8.90 0.31
C GLU A 591 -2.67 8.98 1.12
N ILE A 592 -1.80 7.99 0.98
CA ILE A 592 -0.51 7.92 1.66
C ILE A 592 0.49 8.86 1.01
N PHE A 593 0.45 8.88 -0.33
CA PHE A 593 1.39 9.62 -1.17
C PHE A 593 0.60 10.59 -2.04
N LYS A 594 0.44 11.83 -1.57
CA LYS A 594 -0.12 12.91 -2.37
C LYS A 594 0.98 13.87 -2.76
N LEU A 595 1.94 13.35 -3.53
CA LEU A 595 2.89 14.19 -4.23
C LEU A 595 2.21 14.68 -5.50
N VAL A 596 2.10 16.00 -5.68
CA VAL A 596 1.94 16.56 -7.02
C VAL A 596 3.36 16.55 -7.59
N PRO A 597 3.72 15.62 -8.50
CA PRO A 597 5.05 15.63 -9.06
C PRO A 597 5.19 16.96 -9.81
N VAL A 598 6.18 17.78 -9.48
CA VAL A 598 6.57 18.96 -10.29
C VAL A 598 7.24 18.50 -11.60
N MET A 599 7.04 17.25 -11.99
CA MET A 599 7.82 16.53 -12.99
C MET A 599 6.96 16.29 -14.24
N SER A 600 7.62 15.92 -15.34
CA SER A 600 6.99 15.72 -16.66
C SER A 600 5.74 14.83 -16.60
N ASP A 601 4.87 14.95 -17.61
CA ASP A 601 3.62 14.18 -17.75
C ASP A 601 3.80 12.67 -17.52
N ASP A 602 4.95 12.09 -17.87
CA ASP A 602 5.27 10.67 -17.61
C ASP A 602 5.28 10.32 -16.10
N HIS A 603 5.73 11.23 -15.23
CA HIS A 603 5.80 10.98 -13.79
C HIS A 603 4.41 10.94 -13.14
N SER A 604 3.38 11.50 -13.78
CA SER A 604 2.00 11.45 -13.28
C SER A 604 1.50 10.01 -13.13
N TYR A 605 1.96 9.09 -14.00
CA TYR A 605 1.61 7.68 -13.95
C TYR A 605 2.46 6.86 -12.96
N CYS A 606 3.54 7.44 -12.42
CA CYS A 606 4.43 6.79 -11.46
C CYS A 606 3.93 6.91 -10.01
N ASN A 607 2.92 7.74 -9.74
CA ASN A 607 2.29 7.85 -8.42
C ASN A 607 1.31 6.70 -8.13
N ARG A 608 1.73 5.47 -8.40
CA ARG A 608 0.96 4.24 -8.16
C ARG A 608 1.72 3.34 -7.21
N ILE A 609 1.05 2.78 -6.22
CA ILE A 609 1.64 1.82 -5.27
C ILE A 609 1.65 0.42 -5.91
N LEU A 610 2.63 0.18 -6.79
CA LEU A 610 2.77 -1.07 -7.56
C LEU A 610 3.69 -2.10 -6.90
N ILE A 611 4.46 -1.69 -5.89
CA ILE A 611 5.47 -2.53 -5.26
C ILE A 611 5.10 -2.70 -3.79
N SER A 612 4.83 -3.93 -3.38
CA SER A 612 4.49 -4.23 -2.00
C SER A 612 5.14 -5.53 -1.50
N LEU A 613 5.39 -5.56 -0.20
CA LEU A 613 6.05 -6.65 0.50
C LEU A 613 5.39 -6.85 1.87
N VAL A 614 5.15 -8.10 2.24
CA VAL A 614 4.78 -8.46 3.61
C VAL A 614 5.97 -9.15 4.24
N ILE A 615 6.33 -8.73 5.47
CA ILE A 615 7.32 -9.43 6.30
C ILE A 615 6.58 -9.94 7.53
N PRO A 616 6.09 -11.20 7.51
CA PRO A 616 5.23 -11.74 8.56
C PRO A 616 5.86 -11.68 9.95
N GLU A 617 7.16 -11.97 10.06
CA GLU A 617 7.87 -11.98 11.35
C GLU A 617 8.06 -10.59 11.95
N LEU A 618 8.00 -9.53 11.13
CA LEU A 618 7.98 -8.15 11.61
C LEU A 618 6.55 -7.61 11.77
N SER A 619 5.52 -8.43 11.55
CA SER A 619 4.13 -7.99 11.50
C SER A 619 3.97 -6.73 10.63
N CYS A 620 4.60 -6.66 9.46
CA CYS A 620 4.59 -5.43 8.66
C CYS A 620 4.25 -5.62 7.20
N PHE A 621 3.60 -4.60 6.66
CA PHE A 621 3.26 -4.44 5.26
C PHE A 621 3.95 -3.19 4.71
N ILE A 622 4.86 -3.39 3.77
CA ILE A 622 5.66 -2.34 3.16
C ILE A 622 5.11 -2.09 1.76
N ALA A 623 4.86 -0.83 1.44
CA ALA A 623 4.30 -0.42 0.17
C ALA A 623 5.10 0.74 -0.39
N ALA A 624 5.32 0.75 -1.71
CA ALA A 624 6.12 1.75 -2.38
C ALA A 624 5.49 2.23 -3.68
N THR A 625 5.61 3.53 -3.95
CA THR A 625 5.31 4.11 -5.26
C THR A 625 6.47 3.91 -6.21
N GLN A 626 6.19 3.98 -7.52
CA GLN A 626 7.27 4.05 -8.50
C GLN A 626 8.02 5.37 -8.46
N LEU A 627 7.45 6.45 -7.89
CA LEU A 627 8.24 7.65 -7.57
C LEU A 627 9.34 7.37 -6.53
N GLY A 628 9.26 6.26 -5.80
CA GLY A 628 10.28 5.83 -4.86
C GLY A 628 10.07 6.33 -3.44
N LEU A 629 8.85 6.70 -3.10
CA LEU A 629 8.40 6.79 -1.71
C LEU A 629 7.95 5.41 -1.22
N VAL A 630 8.28 5.11 0.03
CA VAL A 630 8.02 3.85 0.71
C VAL A 630 7.35 4.16 2.05
N THR A 631 6.33 3.38 2.41
CA THR A 631 5.70 3.39 3.71
C THR A 631 5.84 2.02 4.36
N ILE A 632 6.12 1.99 5.66
CA ILE A 632 6.01 0.78 6.49
C ILE A 632 4.75 0.91 7.33
N MET A 633 3.81 0.00 7.11
CA MET A 633 2.62 -0.18 7.93
C MET A 633 2.83 -1.34 8.89
N ARG A 634 2.64 -1.11 10.19
CA ARG A 634 2.58 -2.20 11.17
C ARG A 634 1.18 -2.82 11.14
N LEU A 635 1.12 -4.13 11.09
CA LEU A 635 -0.09 -4.95 11.14
C LEU A 635 -0.40 -5.25 12.61
N CYS A 636 -1.55 -4.77 13.08
CA CYS A 636 -1.90 -4.77 14.50
C CYS A 636 -3.26 -5.43 14.74
N GLN A 637 -3.44 -6.03 15.91
CA GLN A 637 -4.72 -6.51 16.41
C GLN A 637 -4.96 -6.03 17.84
N TYR A 638 -6.19 -5.63 18.13
CA TYR A 638 -6.65 -5.31 19.48
C TYR A 638 -7.99 -5.98 19.72
N ARG A 639 -8.02 -6.97 20.61
CA ARG A 639 -9.22 -7.69 21.04
C ARG A 639 -10.12 -8.15 19.88
N GLY A 640 -9.51 -8.78 18.86
CA GLY A 640 -10.21 -9.30 17.68
C GLY A 640 -10.45 -8.28 16.56
N VAL A 641 -10.18 -6.99 16.78
CA VAL A 641 -10.17 -5.98 15.72
C VAL A 641 -8.80 -5.98 15.04
N PHE A 642 -8.78 -6.13 13.72
CA PHE A 642 -7.55 -6.13 12.92
C PHE A 642 -7.42 -4.83 12.16
N ALA A 643 -6.23 -4.22 12.22
CA ALA A 643 -5.94 -3.03 11.45
C ALA A 643 -4.45 -2.90 11.12
N MET A 644 -4.07 -1.70 10.69
CA MET A 644 -2.68 -1.29 10.52
C MET A 644 -2.48 0.15 10.95
N ARG A 645 -1.24 0.50 11.28
CA ARG A 645 -0.81 1.88 11.55
C ARG A 645 0.44 2.21 10.74
N GLN A 646 0.59 3.46 10.33
CA GLN A 646 1.79 3.92 9.65
C GLN A 646 2.90 4.15 10.66
N GLU A 647 4.08 3.54 10.46
CA GLU A 647 5.25 3.75 11.31
C GLU A 647 6.33 4.58 10.62
N HIS A 648 6.60 4.32 9.34
CA HIS A 648 7.66 5.04 8.61
C HIS A 648 7.19 5.47 7.24
N ILE A 649 7.67 6.64 6.81
CA ILE A 649 7.69 7.07 5.41
C ILE A 649 9.14 7.43 5.11
N PHE A 650 9.69 6.87 4.03
CA PHE A 650 11.08 7.05 3.61
C PHE A 650 11.22 6.66 2.14
N PRO A 651 12.37 6.89 1.50
CA PRO A 651 13.42 7.86 1.84
C PRO A 651 12.96 9.31 1.77
N ASN A 652 13.80 10.23 2.25
CA ASN A 652 13.60 11.66 1.99
C ASN A 652 13.63 11.94 0.48
N PHE A 653 12.45 12.16 -0.10
CA PHE A 653 12.24 12.28 -1.54
C PHE A 653 12.90 13.54 -2.12
N GLU A 654 12.92 14.64 -1.38
CA GLU A 654 13.63 15.87 -1.79
C GLU A 654 15.12 15.57 -1.97
N LEU A 655 15.73 14.85 -1.02
CA LEU A 655 17.12 14.42 -1.14
C LEU A 655 17.35 13.47 -2.33
N ILE A 656 16.35 12.69 -2.75
CA ILE A 656 16.47 11.83 -3.94
C ILE A 656 16.39 12.63 -5.23
N ILE A 657 15.50 13.62 -5.28
CA ILE A 657 15.39 14.52 -6.43
C ILE A 657 16.70 15.28 -6.63
N ASP A 658 17.26 15.85 -5.56
CA ASP A 658 18.53 16.58 -5.61
C ASP A 658 19.68 15.74 -6.18
N LEU A 659 19.66 14.43 -5.90
CA LEU A 659 20.68 13.49 -6.38
C LEU A 659 20.53 13.09 -7.84
N SER A 660 19.37 13.32 -8.46
CA SER A 660 19.04 12.78 -9.78
C SER A 660 18.56 13.80 -10.80
N SER A 661 18.35 15.06 -10.40
CA SER A 661 17.81 16.18 -11.20
C SER A 661 16.39 15.98 -11.78
N THR A 662 15.95 14.74 -12.00
CA THR A 662 14.66 14.41 -12.61
C THR A 662 13.83 13.43 -11.80
N GLY A 663 14.26 13.08 -10.57
CA GLY A 663 13.73 11.92 -9.86
C GLY A 663 14.16 10.62 -10.54
N VAL A 664 14.46 9.59 -9.76
CA VAL A 664 14.67 8.24 -10.31
C VAL A 664 13.53 7.38 -9.83
N PRO A 665 12.78 6.75 -10.73
CA PRO A 665 11.73 5.84 -10.31
C PRO A 665 12.29 4.57 -9.66
N LEU A 666 11.58 4.09 -8.64
CA LEU A 666 11.82 2.81 -7.99
C LEU A 666 11.33 1.67 -8.88
N CYS A 667 12.20 0.71 -9.16
CA CYS A 667 11.86 -0.46 -9.99
C CYS A 667 11.69 -1.74 -9.18
N GLY A 668 12.25 -1.81 -7.97
CA GLY A 668 12.12 -2.99 -7.14
C GLY A 668 12.34 -2.73 -5.66
N MET A 669 11.67 -3.53 -4.83
CA MET A 669 11.88 -3.60 -3.39
C MET A 669 11.97 -5.06 -2.96
N THR A 670 12.99 -5.40 -2.17
CA THR A 670 13.14 -6.76 -1.63
C THR A 670 13.74 -6.73 -0.24
N ALA A 671 13.44 -7.73 0.58
CA ALA A 671 14.04 -7.84 1.90
C ALA A 671 14.58 -9.25 2.14
N ARG A 672 15.65 -9.34 2.94
CA ARG A 672 16.19 -10.62 3.42
C ARG A 672 16.30 -10.65 4.92
N LYS A 673 15.90 -11.77 5.51
CA LYS A 673 16.20 -12.10 6.91
C LYS A 673 17.70 -12.34 7.08
N ILE A 674 18.28 -11.73 8.11
CA ILE A 674 19.68 -11.89 8.53
C ILE A 674 19.77 -12.60 9.89
N SER A 675 18.81 -12.36 10.79
CA SER A 675 18.85 -13.03 12.09
C SER A 675 18.53 -14.51 11.96
N ALA A 676 19.32 -15.32 12.67
CA ALA A 676 18.97 -16.71 12.95
C ALA A 676 17.95 -16.83 14.10
N ILE A 677 17.80 -15.77 14.90
CA ILE A 677 16.91 -15.72 16.05
C ILE A 677 15.49 -15.37 15.58
N GLU A 678 14.54 -16.28 15.80
CA GLU A 678 13.13 -16.09 15.42
C GLU A 678 12.44 -15.01 16.26
N THR A 679 12.80 -14.88 17.53
CA THR A 679 12.19 -13.89 18.44
C THR A 679 12.67 -12.47 18.15
N ALA A 680 13.86 -12.29 17.59
CA ALA A 680 14.41 -10.99 17.21
C ALA A 680 14.67 -10.95 15.70
N PRO A 681 13.60 -10.90 14.88
CA PRO A 681 13.73 -10.85 13.43
C PRO A 681 14.47 -9.58 13.00
N LEU A 682 15.57 -9.76 12.28
CA LEU A 682 16.37 -8.71 11.65
C LEU A 682 16.30 -8.90 10.15
N TYR A 683 15.83 -7.87 9.46
CA TYR A 683 15.75 -7.84 8.00
C TYR A 683 16.61 -6.71 7.42
N ILE A 684 17.09 -6.95 6.21
CA ILE A 684 17.72 -5.90 5.38
C ILE A 684 16.81 -5.67 4.20
N LEU A 685 16.34 -4.45 4.05
CA LEU A 685 15.48 -3.99 2.97
C LEU A 685 16.34 -3.27 1.92
N HIS A 686 16.18 -3.65 0.66
CA HIS A 686 16.86 -3.06 -0.49
C HIS A 686 15.83 -2.40 -1.40
N LEU A 687 15.98 -1.09 -1.61
CA LEU A 687 15.22 -0.31 -2.58
C LEU A 687 16.08 -0.12 -3.82
N THR A 688 15.63 -0.64 -4.97
CA THR A 688 16.36 -0.58 -6.23
C THR A 688 15.68 0.40 -7.18
N TYR A 689 16.43 1.40 -7.62
CA TYR A 689 15.99 2.44 -8.54
C TYR A 689 16.42 2.13 -9.98
N LEU A 690 15.71 2.70 -10.96
CA LEU A 690 15.95 2.44 -12.38
C LEU A 690 17.38 2.74 -12.81
N ASN A 691 18.03 3.78 -12.28
CA ASN A 691 19.42 4.12 -12.62
C ASN A 691 20.47 3.20 -11.94
N GLY A 692 20.03 2.14 -11.26
CA GLY A 692 20.88 1.22 -10.52
C GLY A 692 21.25 1.67 -9.12
N MET A 693 20.77 2.83 -8.64
CA MET A 693 20.91 3.19 -7.24
C MET A 693 20.18 2.18 -6.35
N VAL A 694 20.87 1.68 -5.33
CA VAL A 694 20.31 0.82 -4.29
C VAL A 694 20.46 1.51 -2.95
N LEU A 695 19.35 1.70 -2.26
CA LEU A 695 19.31 2.15 -0.87
C LEU A 695 19.07 0.94 0.02
N THR A 696 19.89 0.79 1.05
CA THR A 696 19.85 -0.36 1.95
C THR A 696 19.49 0.08 3.37
N TYR A 697 18.49 -0.57 3.95
CA TYR A 697 17.99 -0.29 5.29
C TYR A 697 17.99 -1.54 6.15
N ARG A 698 18.21 -1.35 7.45
CA ARG A 698 18.01 -2.33 8.50
C ARG A 698 16.60 -2.16 9.05
N LEU A 699 15.90 -3.28 9.20
CA LEU A 699 14.61 -3.37 9.88
C LEU A 699 14.79 -4.30 11.09
N LEU A 700 14.59 -3.78 12.29
CA LEU A 700 14.64 -4.57 13.52
C LEU A 700 13.33 -4.41 14.27
N ASP A 701 12.73 -5.51 14.70
CA ASP A 701 11.59 -5.41 15.61
C ASP A 701 12.10 -5.05 17.00
N LYS A 702 11.62 -3.93 17.57
CA LYS A 702 11.79 -3.68 18.99
C LYS A 702 10.98 -4.72 19.73
N LEU A 703 11.67 -5.77 20.16
CA LEU A 703 11.17 -6.59 21.24
C LEU A 703 10.98 -5.66 22.41
N GLU A 704 9.75 -5.63 22.96
CA GLU A 704 9.67 -5.30 24.37
C GLU A 704 10.59 -6.29 25.07
N PRO A 705 11.57 -5.84 25.88
CA PRO A 705 12.25 -6.78 26.76
C PRO A 705 11.12 -7.48 27.48
N HIS A 706 10.93 -8.78 27.25
CA HIS A 706 9.91 -9.56 27.93
C HIS A 706 10.03 -9.20 29.40
N ILE A 707 9.14 -8.34 29.90
CA ILE A 707 8.88 -8.25 31.32
C ILE A 707 8.27 -9.64 31.52
N PRO A 708 8.99 -10.57 32.16
CA PRO A 708 8.41 -11.87 32.43
C PRO A 708 7.10 -11.54 33.13
N GLU A 709 5.99 -12.11 32.65
CA GLU A 709 4.72 -12.09 33.38
C GLU A 709 4.96 -12.81 34.73
N ILE A 710 5.55 -12.09 35.66
CA ILE A 710 5.66 -12.33 37.09
C ILE A 710 5.06 -11.06 37.65
N PHE A 711 3.75 -11.07 37.88
CA PHE A 711 2.86 -10.15 38.63
C PHE A 711 1.48 -10.30 37.93
N GLU A 712 0.52 -11.11 38.38
CA GLU A 712 0.09 -11.50 39.74
C GLU A 712 -0.08 -13.01 39.92
#